data_AF-A0A3S0YF28-F1
#
_entry.id   AF-A0A3S0YF28-F1
#
_cell.length_a   1.000
_cell.length_b   1.000
_cell.length_c   1.000
_cell.angle_alpha   90.00
_cell.angle_beta   90.00
_cell.angle_gamma   90.00
#
_symmetry.space_group_name_H-M   'P 1'
#
loop_
_entity.id
_entity.type
_entity.pdbx_description
1 polymer ?
#
loop_
_entity_poly.entity_id
_entity_poly.type
_entity_poly.pdbx_seq_one_letter_code
_entity_poly.pdbx_strand_id
1 'polypeptide(L)'
;MNFLANPLLAANPWLKAWSGTSNDTAALLPGSDVLTSLMDPFGIGRAATDYWHDSVERSVLYLDVMRERGNQYLEHMEQTKPNVLGFETEVLVDGRTLPQPTNYELLRVLPPQGTVIDPKKRPFVVVDPRAGHGPGIGGFKPDSELGVALKAGHPCYFIGFLPYPEPGQTVEDVVEAEIAFLRHVIGLHPEICEKPMVVGNCQAGWQLMMAAALEPDVFGPILIAGAPLSYWAGEHGNAPMRYTGGMTGGSWVTAFTSDMGNGLFDGAWLVQNFERLNPANTYWKKQYHLYANVDTESQRYLDFERWWGGHVVLGGEEIQYIVDNLFVGNRLSTAQLVTRDGRRIDLRNLRSPVVVFCSRGDDITPPPQALGWIRDLYEDTDDIMANDQTIVYCMHDTTGHLGIFVSGSVSRKEHSEFTANMDYIDVLPPGLYETTVTQASDSSDASLYERDYLLEFTPRNFEELDQEVHHNADDDRRFATVARLSEINLGLYRIYVQPWLQAVMTPEAARFIRRMHPIRLGYKLLSDRNPLSVPLPVMADAVRKNRHEVGEDNLFKALETMGSDHIVASLNAMRDLRDSTTERLFMDIYGQPLLQAAVGLHGDAHVHRRRPGAEPEHRRFLANRQNELRDQIAKGGPHEAIMRSLIYVLGGAPATDERNFKRLRASRAELEPGIKLSDFKRLVREQFSILKLDREQALNTLPELLAGQSSSDIDAHIKNLEHVFAASGELSEHASERFTQIKALFDKARPSKFVTDKTAASKSSTTKSSTTKSPAIKSATAKPASSKAASAKAASKASVAQADSKPEAKKPEAEEKATASATVDNPVVTKAIVKQGPTKLPVEKKESAEPEKSAAKAADKKPAEPEKTAAKTGGKKPAKPAKPAAKTADKKSAEPTKPAADIAHLKTPRKR
;
A
#
# COMPACT_ATOMS: atom_id res chain seq x y z
N MET A 1 37.39 13.77 1.55
CA MET A 1 38.73 14.38 1.40
C MET A 1 39.59 13.41 0.59
N ASN A 2 40.39 13.86 -0.38
CA ASN A 2 41.17 12.96 -1.23
C ASN A 2 42.56 12.69 -0.62
N PHE A 3 42.79 11.47 -0.15
CA PHE A 3 44.07 11.02 0.46
C PHE A 3 44.70 9.82 -0.29
N LEU A 4 44.62 9.79 -1.62
CA LEU A 4 45.28 8.78 -2.46
C LEU A 4 46.01 9.43 -3.66
N ALA A 5 47.06 10.20 -3.37
CA ALA A 5 47.94 10.79 -4.39
C ALA A 5 49.34 11.17 -3.85
N ASN A 6 50.21 10.20 -3.56
CA ASN A 6 51.66 10.46 -3.50
C ASN A 6 52.51 9.19 -3.75
N PRO A 7 53.25 9.06 -4.86
CA PRO A 7 53.94 7.83 -5.24
C PRO A 7 55.45 7.84 -4.90
N LEU A 8 55.81 7.93 -3.61
CA LEU A 8 57.21 7.84 -3.15
C LEU A 8 57.37 7.01 -1.87
N LEU A 9 57.60 5.70 -2.02
CA LEU A 9 58.24 4.87 -0.99
C LEU A 9 58.90 3.63 -1.62
N ALA A 10 60.11 3.82 -2.15
CA ALA A 10 61.01 2.72 -2.46
C ALA A 10 61.78 2.31 -1.19
N ALA A 11 61.91 1.01 -0.95
CA ALA A 11 62.56 0.37 0.20
C ALA A 11 61.93 0.64 1.59
N ASN A 12 61.35 -0.39 2.20
CA ASN A 12 61.13 -0.49 3.64
C ASN A 12 61.12 -1.99 4.08
N PRO A 13 61.49 -2.36 5.34
CA PRO A 13 62.00 -3.72 5.64
C PRO A 13 60.95 -4.84 5.83
N TRP A 14 59.67 -4.59 5.52
CA TRP A 14 58.54 -5.42 5.96
C TRP A 14 58.65 -6.92 5.62
N LEU A 15 59.22 -7.27 4.46
CA LEU A 15 59.38 -8.66 4.00
C LEU A 15 60.31 -9.53 4.88
N LYS A 16 61.02 -8.99 5.87
CA LYS A 16 61.81 -9.77 6.84
C LYS A 16 61.10 -10.07 8.16
N ALA A 17 59.97 -9.43 8.46
CA ALA A 17 59.25 -9.65 9.72
C ALA A 17 58.34 -10.89 9.70
N TRP A 18 58.06 -11.44 8.52
CA TRP A 18 57.13 -12.56 8.31
C TRP A 18 57.78 -13.95 8.24
N SER A 19 59.10 -14.07 8.40
CA SER A 19 59.84 -15.33 8.24
C SER A 19 60.39 -15.89 9.56
N GLY A 20 59.47 -16.29 10.45
CA GLY A 20 59.68 -17.34 11.45
C GLY A 20 60.52 -17.04 12.69
N THR A 21 59.87 -17.09 13.87
CA THR A 21 60.10 -18.16 14.86
C THR A 21 58.87 -18.33 15.73
N SER A 22 58.42 -19.57 15.94
CA SER A 22 57.49 -19.93 17.02
C SER A 22 58.21 -19.82 18.35
N ASN A 23 57.67 -19.07 19.31
CA ASN A 23 58.32 -18.89 20.61
C ASN A 23 57.32 -18.93 21.78
N ASP A 24 56.79 -20.12 22.06
CA ASP A 24 56.29 -20.45 23.40
C ASP A 24 57.46 -20.29 24.39
N THR A 25 57.45 -19.18 25.15
CA THR A 25 58.14 -18.89 26.43
C THR A 25 58.52 -17.41 26.51
N ALA A 26 57.61 -16.60 27.06
CA ALA A 26 57.90 -15.28 27.61
C ALA A 26 57.09 -15.07 28.90
N ALA A 27 57.59 -15.60 30.02
CA ALA A 27 57.00 -15.32 31.32
C ALA A 27 57.19 -13.84 31.67
N LEU A 28 56.15 -13.19 32.19
CA LEU A 28 56.13 -11.78 32.55
C LEU A 28 57.29 -11.43 33.50
N LEU A 29 58.20 -10.57 33.07
CA LEU A 29 59.19 -9.94 33.93
C LEU A 29 58.50 -8.85 34.77
N PRO A 30 58.53 -8.87 36.12
CA PRO A 30 57.79 -7.93 36.98
C PRO A 30 58.17 -6.44 36.90
N GLY A 31 58.96 -6.02 35.90
CA GLY A 31 59.41 -4.65 35.69
C GLY A 31 58.89 -3.99 34.41
N SER A 32 58.29 -4.73 33.46
CA SER A 32 57.81 -4.15 32.19
C SER A 32 56.69 -3.14 32.42
N ASP A 33 55.68 -3.50 33.21
CA ASP A 33 54.54 -2.63 33.52
C ASP A 33 54.94 -1.41 34.36
N VAL A 34 55.99 -1.53 35.18
CA VAL A 34 56.52 -0.42 35.96
C VAL A 34 57.23 0.59 35.05
N LEU A 35 58.04 0.11 34.10
CA LEU A 35 58.74 0.95 33.12
C LEU A 35 57.78 1.64 32.15
N THR A 36 56.77 0.93 31.63
CA THR A 36 55.76 1.53 30.75
C THR A 36 54.80 2.47 31.50
N SER A 37 54.61 2.30 32.82
CA SER A 37 53.82 3.24 33.64
C SER A 37 54.63 4.47 34.06
N LEU A 38 55.96 4.38 34.07
CA LEU A 38 56.85 5.53 34.23
C LEU A 38 56.98 6.37 32.96
N MET A 39 56.88 5.75 31.77
CA MET A 39 56.94 6.46 30.48
C MET A 39 55.58 6.99 30.00
N ASP A 40 54.48 6.37 30.40
CA ASP A 40 53.12 6.82 30.10
C ASP A 40 52.24 6.80 31.38
N PRO A 41 52.46 7.75 32.31
CA PRO A 41 51.78 7.78 33.62
C PRO A 41 50.29 8.15 33.54
N PHE A 42 49.78 8.48 32.36
CA PHE A 42 48.36 8.76 32.11
C PHE A 42 47.70 7.76 31.15
N GLY A 43 48.43 6.74 30.66
CA GLY A 43 47.93 5.70 29.76
C GLY A 43 47.57 6.16 28.34
N ILE A 44 47.93 7.39 27.95
CA ILE A 44 47.51 8.02 26.69
C ILE A 44 48.24 7.39 25.49
N GLY A 45 49.53 7.09 25.63
CA GLY A 45 50.34 6.45 24.59
C GLY A 45 49.95 4.99 24.35
N ARG A 46 49.58 4.26 25.41
CA ARG A 46 48.99 2.92 25.29
C ARG A 46 47.64 2.98 24.59
N ALA A 47 46.70 3.78 25.13
CA ALA A 47 45.37 3.93 24.55
C ALA A 47 45.39 4.33 23.07
N ALA A 48 46.34 5.17 22.64
CA ALA A 48 46.56 5.52 21.25
C ALA A 48 47.05 4.33 20.38
N THR A 49 47.94 3.51 20.93
CA THR A 49 48.52 2.33 20.26
C THR A 49 47.47 1.22 20.12
N ASP A 50 46.73 0.95 21.20
CA ASP A 50 45.67 -0.05 21.24
C ASP A 50 44.54 0.33 20.26
N TYR A 51 44.09 1.60 20.31
CA TYR A 51 43.11 2.14 19.36
C TYR A 51 43.59 2.08 17.91
N TRP A 52 44.88 2.36 17.64
CA TRP A 52 45.42 2.26 16.29
C TRP A 52 45.42 0.81 15.78
N HIS A 53 45.75 -0.16 16.65
CA HIS A 53 45.71 -1.57 16.31
C HIS A 53 44.27 -2.03 15.98
N ASP A 54 43.32 -1.75 16.87
CA ASP A 54 41.89 -2.02 16.66
C ASP A 54 41.34 -1.33 15.40
N SER A 55 41.75 -0.09 15.12
CA SER A 55 41.32 0.64 13.91
C SER A 55 41.84 -0.01 12.62
N VAL A 56 43.07 -0.54 12.63
CA VAL A 56 43.64 -1.29 11.50
C VAL A 56 42.93 -2.65 11.34
N GLU A 57 42.69 -3.36 12.43
CA GLU A 57 41.91 -4.62 12.44
C GLU A 57 40.50 -4.40 11.86
N ARG A 58 39.73 -3.45 12.41
CA ARG A 58 38.39 -3.08 11.93
C ARG A 58 38.40 -2.62 10.47
N SER A 59 39.44 -1.93 10.03
CA SER A 59 39.59 -1.53 8.61
C SER A 59 39.77 -2.74 7.68
N VAL A 60 40.57 -3.74 8.07
CA VAL A 60 40.75 -4.97 7.29
C VAL A 60 39.43 -5.76 7.22
N LEU A 61 38.74 -5.94 8.35
CA LEU A 61 37.45 -6.64 8.41
C LEU A 61 36.38 -5.92 7.58
N TYR A 62 36.28 -4.59 7.68
CA TYR A 62 35.33 -3.80 6.90
C TYR A 62 35.59 -3.91 5.39
N LEU A 63 36.85 -3.88 4.96
CA LEU A 63 37.21 -4.07 3.54
C LEU A 63 36.88 -5.48 3.05
N ASP A 64 37.01 -6.51 3.90
CA ASP A 64 36.62 -7.88 3.58
C ASP A 64 35.10 -8.02 3.42
N VAL A 65 34.30 -7.45 4.33
CA VAL A 65 32.82 -7.41 4.21
C VAL A 65 32.39 -6.65 2.94
N MET A 66 33.07 -5.54 2.62
CA MET A 66 32.77 -4.77 1.42
C MET A 66 33.18 -5.50 0.13
N ARG A 67 34.18 -6.39 0.19
CA ARG A 67 34.55 -7.34 -0.87
C ARG A 67 33.50 -8.45 -1.04
N GLU A 68 33.05 -9.05 0.05
CA GLU A 68 31.97 -10.06 0.04
C GLU A 68 30.68 -9.50 -0.52
N ARG A 69 30.34 -8.25 -0.17
CA ARG A 69 29.21 -7.52 -0.72
C ARG A 69 29.28 -7.39 -2.25
N GLY A 70 30.45 -7.03 -2.79
CA GLY A 70 30.64 -6.95 -4.24
C GLY A 70 30.61 -8.31 -4.92
N ASN A 71 31.10 -9.37 -4.26
CA ASN A 71 30.96 -10.74 -4.75
C ASN A 71 29.48 -11.18 -4.81
N GLN A 72 28.72 -11.01 -3.73
CA GLN A 72 27.29 -11.34 -3.69
C GLN A 72 26.50 -10.56 -4.74
N TYR A 73 26.83 -9.28 -4.96
CA TYR A 73 26.25 -8.49 -6.05
C TYR A 73 26.55 -9.11 -7.43
N LEU A 74 27.79 -9.52 -7.69
CA LEU A 74 28.18 -10.11 -8.97
C LEU A 74 27.53 -11.49 -9.20
N GLU A 75 27.47 -12.33 -8.18
CA GLU A 75 26.78 -13.62 -8.20
C GLU A 75 25.27 -13.44 -8.47
N HIS A 76 24.62 -12.51 -7.77
CA HIS A 76 23.21 -12.20 -7.96
C HIS A 76 22.92 -11.66 -9.38
N MET A 77 23.81 -10.85 -9.95
CA MET A 77 23.70 -10.37 -11.33
C MET A 77 24.03 -11.41 -12.41
N GLU A 78 24.55 -12.58 -12.02
CA GLU A 78 24.78 -13.73 -12.93
C GLU A 78 23.63 -14.75 -12.86
N GLN A 79 22.65 -14.57 -11.98
CA GLN A 79 21.40 -15.35 -11.93
C GLN A 79 20.44 -14.95 -13.07
N THR A 80 19.70 -15.92 -13.60
CA THR A 80 18.69 -15.68 -14.67
C THR A 80 17.41 -15.02 -14.16
N LYS A 81 17.04 -15.28 -12.90
CA LYS A 81 15.83 -14.76 -12.24
C LYS A 81 16.15 -14.20 -10.82
N PRO A 82 17.03 -13.19 -10.71
CA PRO A 82 17.47 -12.69 -9.41
C PRO A 82 16.30 -12.07 -8.65
N ASN A 83 16.07 -12.59 -7.46
CA ASN A 83 15.09 -12.13 -6.49
C ASN A 83 15.63 -12.43 -5.08
N VAL A 84 15.02 -11.83 -4.05
CA VAL A 84 15.40 -12.04 -2.64
C VAL A 84 14.31 -12.70 -1.81
N LEU A 85 13.39 -13.43 -2.45
CA LEU A 85 12.23 -14.02 -1.78
C LEU A 85 12.70 -15.15 -0.83
N GLY A 86 12.32 -15.07 0.45
CA GLY A 86 12.70 -16.04 1.48
C GLY A 86 11.91 -17.35 1.48
N PHE A 87 11.24 -17.69 0.36
CA PHE A 87 10.33 -18.83 0.25
C PHE A 87 10.52 -19.55 -1.09
N GLU A 88 10.36 -20.87 -1.08
CA GLU A 88 10.30 -21.67 -2.31
C GLU A 88 9.03 -21.34 -3.11
N THR A 89 9.13 -21.35 -4.43
CA THR A 89 8.05 -20.91 -5.34
C THR A 89 7.91 -21.79 -6.58
N GLU A 90 6.67 -21.87 -7.08
CA GLU A 90 6.28 -22.50 -8.33
C GLU A 90 5.78 -21.42 -9.31
N VAL A 91 6.35 -21.33 -10.52
CA VAL A 91 5.87 -20.39 -11.55
C VAL A 91 4.57 -20.93 -12.14
N LEU A 92 3.47 -20.19 -12.00
CA LEU A 92 2.16 -20.57 -12.53
C LEU A 92 1.88 -19.93 -13.90
N VAL A 93 2.22 -18.65 -14.04
CA VAL A 93 2.05 -17.90 -15.29
C VAL A 93 3.26 -17.02 -15.54
N ASP A 94 3.88 -17.20 -16.71
CA ASP A 94 4.95 -16.35 -17.22
C ASP A 94 4.33 -15.25 -18.09
N GLY A 95 4.46 -13.99 -17.68
CA GLY A 95 3.86 -12.82 -18.35
C GLY A 95 4.29 -12.66 -19.80
N ARG A 96 5.42 -13.25 -20.19
CA ARG A 96 5.95 -13.23 -21.56
C ARG A 96 5.16 -14.13 -22.52
N THR A 97 4.27 -14.96 -21.97
CA THR A 97 3.34 -15.84 -22.73
C THR A 97 1.94 -15.24 -22.89
N LEU A 98 1.68 -14.09 -22.29
CA LEU A 98 0.40 -13.37 -22.41
C LEU A 98 0.26 -12.67 -23.77
N PRO A 99 -0.96 -12.29 -24.20
CA PRO A 99 -1.19 -11.60 -25.47
C PRO A 99 -0.46 -10.26 -25.62
N GLN A 100 -0.20 -9.57 -24.50
CA GLN A 100 0.79 -8.50 -24.39
C GLN A 100 1.93 -9.03 -23.49
N PRO A 101 3.11 -9.36 -24.03
CA PRO A 101 4.20 -9.89 -23.23
C PRO A 101 4.70 -8.91 -22.18
N THR A 102 4.85 -9.37 -20.94
CA THR A 102 5.47 -8.59 -19.86
C THR A 102 6.52 -9.40 -19.11
N ASN A 103 7.48 -8.71 -18.50
CA ASN A 103 8.52 -9.33 -17.68
C ASN A 103 8.04 -9.80 -16.29
N TYR A 104 6.74 -9.80 -16.01
CA TYR A 104 6.16 -10.18 -14.72
C TYR A 104 5.81 -11.68 -14.68
N GLU A 105 5.83 -12.28 -13.49
CA GLU A 105 5.50 -13.70 -13.29
C GLU A 105 4.61 -13.89 -12.06
N LEU A 106 3.53 -14.67 -12.22
CA LEU A 106 2.72 -15.16 -11.09
C LEU A 106 3.40 -16.39 -10.49
N LEU A 107 3.84 -16.27 -9.25
CA LEU A 107 4.40 -17.34 -8.44
C LEU A 107 3.38 -17.80 -7.40
N ARG A 108 3.30 -19.12 -7.19
CA ARG A 108 2.71 -19.71 -6.00
C ARG A 108 3.79 -19.86 -4.94
N VAL A 109 3.52 -19.44 -3.71
CA VAL A 109 4.45 -19.59 -2.60
C VAL A 109 4.22 -20.93 -1.91
N LEU A 110 5.26 -21.73 -1.78
CA LEU A 110 5.17 -23.05 -1.15
C LEU A 110 5.26 -22.93 0.38
N PRO A 111 4.42 -23.65 1.15
CA PRO A 111 4.42 -23.55 2.60
C PRO A 111 5.69 -24.16 3.22
N PRO A 112 6.37 -23.43 4.14
CA PRO A 112 7.49 -23.97 4.90
C PRO A 112 7.12 -25.24 5.67
N GLN A 113 8.09 -26.13 5.86
CA GLN A 113 7.87 -27.45 6.48
C GLN A 113 7.14 -27.33 7.84
N GLY A 114 5.98 -27.99 7.94
CA GLY A 114 5.11 -27.95 9.13
C GLY A 114 3.99 -26.90 9.09
N THR A 115 3.97 -26.01 8.11
CA THR A 115 2.86 -25.08 7.88
C THR A 115 1.74 -25.78 7.12
N VAL A 116 0.51 -25.73 7.65
CA VAL A 116 -0.68 -26.32 7.02
C VAL A 116 -1.52 -25.22 6.37
N ILE A 117 -1.75 -25.33 5.07
CA ILE A 117 -2.57 -24.39 4.30
C ILE A 117 -3.96 -24.99 4.08
N ASP A 118 -4.99 -24.19 4.32
CA ASP A 118 -6.38 -24.55 4.00
C ASP A 118 -6.73 -24.01 2.59
N PRO A 119 -6.96 -24.87 1.59
CA PRO A 119 -7.28 -24.43 0.23
C PRO A 119 -8.67 -23.78 0.10
N LYS A 120 -9.46 -23.74 1.19
CA LYS A 120 -10.77 -23.05 1.27
C LYS A 120 -10.71 -21.67 1.94
N LYS A 121 -9.56 -21.26 2.46
CA LYS A 121 -9.33 -19.88 2.93
C LYS A 121 -9.04 -18.94 1.77
N ARG A 122 -9.53 -17.70 1.87
CA ARG A 122 -9.27 -16.59 0.93
C ARG A 122 -7.79 -16.56 0.48
N PRO A 123 -7.49 -16.54 -0.83
CA PRO A 123 -6.13 -16.38 -1.33
C PRO A 123 -5.53 -15.02 -0.99
N PHE A 124 -4.22 -14.98 -0.76
CA PHE A 124 -3.41 -13.78 -0.57
C PHE A 124 -2.43 -13.63 -1.74
N VAL A 125 -2.32 -12.42 -2.30
CA VAL A 125 -1.44 -12.10 -3.42
C VAL A 125 -0.60 -10.88 -3.06
N VAL A 126 0.72 -11.02 -2.94
CA VAL A 126 1.64 -9.91 -2.61
C VAL A 126 2.40 -9.46 -3.85
N VAL A 127 2.52 -8.14 -4.05
CA VAL A 127 3.15 -7.53 -5.22
C VAL A 127 4.18 -6.49 -4.78
N ASP A 128 5.41 -6.64 -5.29
CA ASP A 128 6.56 -5.83 -4.89
C ASP A 128 6.83 -4.63 -5.81
N PRO A 129 7.43 -3.54 -5.28
CA PRO A 129 7.75 -2.36 -6.05
C PRO A 129 8.91 -2.57 -7.01
N ARG A 130 8.70 -2.33 -8.31
CA ARG A 130 9.75 -2.19 -9.33
C ARG A 130 10.42 -0.80 -9.27
N ALA A 131 10.67 -0.30 -8.07
CA ALA A 131 11.26 1.00 -7.75
C ALA A 131 12.80 1.03 -7.95
N GLY A 132 13.29 0.41 -9.02
CA GLY A 132 14.72 0.28 -9.35
C GLY A 132 15.45 -0.91 -8.69
N HIS A 133 14.86 -1.52 -7.66
CA HIS A 133 15.32 -2.76 -7.03
C HIS A 133 14.61 -4.01 -7.60
N GLY A 134 15.17 -5.18 -7.36
CA GLY A 134 14.59 -6.49 -7.68
C GLY A 134 13.51 -6.94 -6.69
N PRO A 135 12.70 -7.95 -7.08
CA PRO A 135 11.58 -8.44 -6.29
C PRO A 135 12.02 -9.39 -5.16
N GLY A 136 11.08 -9.68 -4.25
CA GLY A 136 11.23 -10.61 -3.13
C GLY A 136 11.22 -9.94 -1.77
N ILE A 137 11.07 -8.60 -1.70
CA ILE A 137 11.15 -7.84 -0.46
C ILE A 137 9.92 -8.06 0.45
N GLY A 138 8.71 -8.14 -0.12
CA GLY A 138 7.47 -8.55 0.56
C GLY A 138 7.45 -10.02 1.00
N GLY A 139 8.52 -10.78 0.74
CA GLY A 139 8.77 -12.12 1.27
C GLY A 139 10.16 -12.33 1.86
N PHE A 140 10.94 -11.26 2.13
CA PHE A 140 12.36 -11.36 2.49
C PHE A 140 12.65 -12.03 3.84
N LYS A 141 11.63 -12.16 4.70
CA LYS A 141 11.75 -12.74 6.05
C LYS A 141 10.61 -13.73 6.32
N PRO A 142 10.78 -14.70 7.23
CA PRO A 142 9.67 -15.53 7.73
C PRO A 142 8.51 -14.75 8.37
N ASP A 143 8.74 -13.48 8.70
CA ASP A 143 7.78 -12.56 9.35
C ASP A 143 7.23 -11.48 8.40
N SER A 144 7.48 -11.64 7.09
CA SER A 144 6.91 -10.83 6.00
C SER A 144 5.39 -11.00 5.87
N GLU A 145 4.77 -10.19 5.02
CA GLU A 145 3.34 -10.29 4.66
C GLU A 145 2.95 -11.70 4.20
N LEU A 146 3.75 -12.29 3.30
CA LEU A 146 3.62 -13.69 2.89
C LEU A 146 3.80 -14.66 4.06
N GLY A 147 4.81 -14.44 4.91
CA GLY A 147 5.07 -15.28 6.08
C GLY A 147 3.92 -15.26 7.10
N VAL A 148 3.29 -14.11 7.31
CA VAL A 148 2.12 -13.92 8.17
C VAL A 148 0.88 -14.61 7.60
N ALA A 149 0.60 -14.43 6.30
CA ALA A 149 -0.52 -15.10 5.63
C ALA A 149 -0.37 -16.63 5.59
N LEU A 150 0.85 -17.14 5.34
CA LEU A 150 1.17 -18.57 5.42
C LEU A 150 0.99 -19.12 6.84
N LYS A 151 1.46 -18.41 7.88
CA LYS A 151 1.26 -18.78 9.29
C LYS A 151 -0.24 -18.79 9.68
N ALA A 152 -1.04 -17.90 9.10
CA ALA A 152 -2.50 -17.90 9.23
C ALA A 152 -3.19 -19.01 8.39
N GLY A 153 -2.44 -19.76 7.58
CA GLY A 153 -2.91 -20.91 6.81
C GLY A 153 -3.57 -20.57 5.47
N HIS A 154 -3.33 -19.38 4.91
CA HIS A 154 -3.91 -18.94 3.65
C HIS A 154 -3.12 -19.40 2.42
N PRO A 155 -3.77 -19.72 1.29
CA PRO A 155 -3.09 -19.91 0.00
C PRO A 155 -2.39 -18.62 -0.43
N CYS A 156 -1.07 -18.65 -0.57
CA CYS A 156 -0.25 -17.46 -0.84
C CYS A 156 0.38 -17.48 -2.23
N TYR A 157 0.33 -16.32 -2.88
CA TYR A 157 0.86 -16.06 -4.21
C TYR A 157 1.68 -14.77 -4.19
N PHE A 158 2.60 -14.66 -5.13
CA PHE A 158 3.49 -13.51 -5.28
C PHE A 158 3.59 -13.12 -6.75
N ILE A 159 3.45 -11.84 -7.06
CA ILE A 159 3.68 -11.32 -8.42
C ILE A 159 5.07 -10.66 -8.43
N GLY A 160 6.00 -11.34 -9.10
CA GLY A 160 7.39 -10.89 -9.28
C GLY A 160 7.66 -10.37 -10.69
N PHE A 161 8.89 -9.91 -10.94
CA PHE A 161 9.33 -9.44 -12.26
C PHE A 161 10.81 -9.73 -12.54
N LEU A 162 11.14 -9.94 -13.81
CA LEU A 162 12.51 -10.18 -14.28
C LEU A 162 13.29 -8.86 -14.43
N PRO A 163 14.64 -8.85 -14.44
CA PRO A 163 15.41 -7.60 -14.37
C PRO A 163 15.31 -6.65 -15.56
N TYR A 164 14.78 -7.12 -16.70
CA TYR A 164 14.59 -6.34 -17.92
C TYR A 164 13.11 -6.44 -18.36
N PRO A 165 12.52 -5.37 -18.92
CA PRO A 165 11.19 -5.42 -19.55
C PRO A 165 11.22 -6.24 -20.84
N GLU A 166 10.05 -6.69 -21.30
CA GLU A 166 9.90 -7.15 -22.68
C GLU A 166 9.89 -5.96 -23.67
N PRO A 167 10.30 -6.15 -24.93
CA PRO A 167 10.35 -5.06 -25.92
C PRO A 167 8.96 -4.47 -26.22
N GLY A 168 8.77 -3.18 -25.93
CA GLY A 168 7.50 -2.47 -26.13
C GLY A 168 6.49 -2.61 -24.99
N GLN A 169 6.86 -3.28 -23.89
CA GLN A 169 6.07 -3.34 -22.66
C GLN A 169 5.79 -1.95 -22.09
N THR A 170 4.53 -1.69 -21.71
CA THR A 170 4.11 -0.47 -21.00
C THR A 170 3.37 -0.79 -19.69
N VAL A 171 3.10 0.25 -18.89
CA VAL A 171 2.36 0.13 -17.62
C VAL A 171 0.97 -0.47 -17.80
N GLU A 172 0.30 -0.19 -18.93
CA GLU A 172 -1.00 -0.78 -19.24
C GLU A 172 -0.92 -2.29 -19.46
N ASP A 173 0.12 -2.75 -20.15
CA ASP A 173 0.36 -4.17 -20.40
C ASP A 173 0.66 -4.93 -19.09
N VAL A 174 1.38 -4.29 -18.16
CA VAL A 174 1.63 -4.83 -16.81
C VAL A 174 0.35 -4.88 -15.97
N VAL A 175 -0.49 -3.85 -16.02
CA VAL A 175 -1.78 -3.81 -15.32
C VAL A 175 -2.72 -4.92 -15.84
N GLU A 176 -2.77 -5.15 -17.15
CA GLU A 176 -3.52 -6.28 -17.73
C GLU A 176 -2.90 -7.65 -17.39
N ALA A 177 -1.58 -7.73 -17.21
CA ALA A 177 -0.94 -8.95 -16.70
C ALA A 177 -1.32 -9.23 -15.23
N GLU A 178 -1.31 -8.21 -14.35
CA GLU A 178 -1.79 -8.32 -12.96
C GLU A 178 -3.26 -8.80 -12.90
N ILE A 179 -4.13 -8.22 -13.75
CA ILE A 179 -5.52 -8.65 -13.91
C ILE A 179 -5.61 -10.11 -14.36
N ALA A 180 -4.81 -10.53 -15.36
CA ALA A 180 -4.77 -11.91 -15.85
C ALA A 180 -4.29 -12.89 -14.77
N PHE A 181 -3.31 -12.50 -13.96
CA PHE A 181 -2.82 -13.29 -12.83
C PHE A 181 -3.88 -13.45 -11.73
N LEU A 182 -4.62 -12.39 -11.38
CA LEU A 182 -5.71 -12.47 -10.40
C LEU A 182 -6.88 -13.34 -10.91
N ARG A 183 -7.22 -13.25 -12.21
CA ARG A 183 -8.17 -14.18 -12.86
C ARG A 183 -7.70 -15.63 -12.78
N HIS A 184 -6.40 -15.90 -12.95
CA HIS A 184 -5.82 -17.23 -12.78
C HIS A 184 -5.91 -17.72 -11.33
N VAL A 185 -5.55 -16.88 -10.33
CA VAL A 185 -5.68 -17.22 -8.90
C VAL A 185 -7.13 -17.55 -8.53
N ILE A 186 -8.11 -16.77 -8.99
CA ILE A 186 -9.55 -17.08 -8.79
C ILE A 186 -9.91 -18.45 -9.39
N GLY A 187 -9.40 -18.76 -10.60
CA GLY A 187 -9.59 -20.05 -11.27
C GLY A 187 -9.03 -21.26 -10.51
N LEU A 188 -8.04 -21.07 -9.63
CA LEU A 188 -7.49 -22.11 -8.77
C LEU A 188 -8.32 -22.35 -7.49
N HIS A 189 -9.25 -21.45 -7.15
CA HIS A 189 -10.05 -21.51 -5.92
C HIS A 189 -11.58 -21.48 -6.17
N PRO A 190 -12.14 -22.34 -7.06
CA PRO A 190 -13.54 -22.27 -7.49
C PRO A 190 -14.58 -22.58 -6.40
N GLU A 191 -14.17 -23.14 -5.25
CA GLU A 191 -15.05 -23.34 -4.09
C GLU A 191 -15.19 -22.08 -3.20
N ILE A 192 -14.35 -21.07 -3.40
CA ILE A 192 -14.29 -19.87 -2.55
C ILE A 192 -15.15 -18.75 -3.18
N CYS A 193 -16.07 -18.19 -2.39
CA CYS A 193 -16.89 -17.03 -2.81
C CYS A 193 -16.21 -15.67 -2.59
N GLU A 194 -15.10 -15.65 -1.84
CA GLU A 194 -14.30 -14.48 -1.51
C GLU A 194 -13.20 -14.26 -2.55
N LYS A 195 -13.16 -13.06 -3.14
CA LYS A 195 -12.09 -12.64 -4.05
C LYS A 195 -10.75 -12.51 -3.27
N PRO A 196 -9.58 -12.72 -3.91
CA PRO A 196 -8.28 -12.66 -3.26
C PRO A 196 -8.02 -11.33 -2.55
N MET A 197 -7.37 -11.37 -1.39
CA MET A 197 -6.74 -10.16 -0.83
C MET A 197 -5.48 -9.88 -1.63
N VAL A 198 -5.24 -8.61 -1.97
CA VAL A 198 -4.04 -8.18 -2.70
C VAL A 198 -3.28 -7.13 -1.90
N VAL A 199 -1.95 -7.30 -1.78
CA VAL A 199 -1.04 -6.37 -1.09
C VAL A 199 -0.12 -5.71 -2.13
N GLY A 200 -0.11 -4.39 -2.19
CA GLY A 200 0.71 -3.60 -3.09
C GLY A 200 1.71 -2.73 -2.35
N ASN A 201 2.98 -3.11 -2.40
CA ASN A 201 4.05 -2.41 -1.71
C ASN A 201 4.58 -1.23 -2.55
N CYS A 202 4.57 -0.03 -1.97
CA CYS A 202 5.03 1.22 -2.58
C CYS A 202 4.52 1.41 -4.01
N GLN A 203 5.39 1.24 -5.01
CA GLN A 203 5.11 1.44 -6.42
C GLN A 203 4.07 0.44 -6.97
N ALA A 204 3.99 -0.78 -6.43
CA ALA A 204 2.96 -1.75 -6.82
C ALA A 204 1.56 -1.35 -6.30
N GLY A 205 1.47 -0.61 -5.19
CA GLY A 205 0.20 -0.17 -4.62
C GLY A 205 -0.64 0.66 -5.60
N TRP A 206 -0.02 1.56 -6.36
CA TRP A 206 -0.75 2.32 -7.37
C TRP A 206 -1.07 1.51 -8.63
N GLN A 207 -0.27 0.48 -8.99
CA GLN A 207 -0.59 -0.42 -10.11
C GLN A 207 -1.87 -1.22 -9.82
N LEU A 208 -1.95 -1.83 -8.64
CA LEU A 208 -3.14 -2.56 -8.20
C LEU A 208 -4.37 -1.66 -8.11
N MET A 209 -4.22 -0.40 -7.72
CA MET A 209 -5.32 0.58 -7.74
C MET A 209 -5.78 0.92 -9.18
N MET A 210 -4.89 0.92 -10.18
CA MET A 210 -5.29 1.00 -11.60
C MET A 210 -6.03 -0.26 -12.04
N ALA A 211 -5.49 -1.44 -11.73
CA ALA A 211 -6.09 -2.73 -12.07
C ALA A 211 -7.49 -2.89 -11.45
N ALA A 212 -7.67 -2.53 -10.19
CA ALA A 212 -8.95 -2.59 -9.47
C ALA A 212 -9.96 -1.52 -9.93
N ALA A 213 -9.50 -0.44 -10.57
CA ALA A 213 -10.38 0.57 -11.19
C ALA A 213 -10.86 0.17 -12.59
N LEU A 214 -10.12 -0.70 -13.29
CA LEU A 214 -10.49 -1.29 -14.57
C LEU A 214 -11.35 -2.56 -14.40
N GLU A 215 -10.98 -3.41 -13.45
CA GLU A 215 -11.53 -4.75 -13.25
C GLU A 215 -11.84 -5.01 -11.76
N PRO A 216 -12.75 -4.24 -11.13
CA PRO A 216 -13.11 -4.40 -9.71
C PRO A 216 -13.69 -5.80 -9.38
N ASP A 217 -14.04 -6.60 -10.39
CA ASP A 217 -14.52 -7.96 -10.18
C ASP A 217 -13.45 -9.02 -9.92
N VAL A 218 -12.16 -8.71 -10.06
CA VAL A 218 -11.07 -9.65 -9.71
C VAL A 218 -10.43 -9.40 -8.33
N PHE A 219 -10.82 -8.33 -7.64
CA PHE A 219 -10.22 -7.88 -6.38
C PHE A 219 -11.11 -8.13 -5.16
N GLY A 220 -10.54 -8.77 -4.12
CA GLY A 220 -11.02 -8.65 -2.75
C GLY A 220 -10.48 -7.36 -2.10
N PRO A 221 -10.37 -7.30 -0.76
CA PRO A 221 -9.72 -6.19 -0.08
C PRO A 221 -8.31 -5.92 -0.60
N ILE A 222 -7.94 -4.64 -0.63
CA ILE A 222 -6.66 -4.17 -1.17
C ILE A 222 -5.90 -3.46 -0.05
N LEU A 223 -4.72 -3.96 0.30
CA LEU A 223 -3.80 -3.29 1.22
C LEU A 223 -2.70 -2.61 0.40
N ILE A 224 -2.57 -1.29 0.53
CA ILE A 224 -1.48 -0.53 -0.07
C ILE A 224 -0.56 0.03 1.02
N ALA A 225 0.71 -0.35 0.99
CA ALA A 225 1.68 -0.07 2.03
C ALA A 225 2.77 0.89 1.52
N GLY A 226 2.83 2.10 2.08
CA GLY A 226 3.75 3.16 1.64
C GLY A 226 3.54 3.57 0.17
N ALA A 227 2.31 3.47 -0.36
CA ALA A 227 2.01 3.71 -1.76
C ALA A 227 1.54 5.16 -2.04
N PRO A 228 2.28 5.96 -2.83
CA PRO A 228 1.86 7.31 -3.17
C PRO A 228 0.75 7.28 -4.23
N LEU A 229 -0.32 8.04 -4.01
CA LEU A 229 -1.45 8.18 -4.93
C LEU A 229 -1.79 9.64 -5.28
N SER A 230 -1.46 10.61 -4.41
CA SER A 230 -1.51 12.05 -4.75
C SER A 230 -0.13 12.69 -4.66
N TYR A 231 0.55 12.77 -5.80
CA TYR A 231 1.98 13.10 -5.88
C TYR A 231 2.31 14.58 -5.65
N TRP A 232 1.30 15.45 -5.67
CA TRP A 232 1.45 16.88 -5.37
C TRP A 232 1.24 17.20 -3.88
N ALA A 233 0.58 16.33 -3.12
CA ALA A 233 0.27 16.54 -1.71
C ALA A 233 1.53 16.48 -0.83
N GLY A 234 1.49 17.14 0.33
CA GLY A 234 2.63 17.22 1.25
C GLY A 234 2.61 18.48 2.13
N GLU A 235 3.20 18.35 3.30
CA GLU A 235 3.50 19.44 4.24
C GLU A 235 4.64 20.34 3.71
N HIS A 236 4.79 21.56 4.23
CA HIS A 236 5.95 22.43 3.95
C HIS A 236 7.08 22.15 4.94
N GLY A 237 8.34 22.19 4.47
CA GLY A 237 9.52 21.90 5.28
C GLY A 237 9.78 20.40 5.52
N ASN A 238 8.96 19.52 4.94
CA ASN A 238 9.00 18.07 5.13
C ASN A 238 8.91 17.33 3.76
N ALA A 239 9.42 16.10 3.69
CA ALA A 239 9.39 15.21 2.51
C ALA A 239 9.55 15.92 1.13
N PRO A 240 10.64 16.68 0.91
CA PRO A 240 10.79 17.65 -0.19
C PRO A 240 10.91 17.03 -1.60
N MET A 241 10.95 15.69 -1.70
CA MET A 241 11.19 14.98 -2.95
C MET A 241 10.16 15.30 -4.04
N ARG A 242 8.92 15.68 -3.68
CA ARG A 242 7.88 16.12 -4.63
C ARG A 242 8.33 17.30 -5.51
N TYR A 243 9.19 18.18 -5.02
CA TYR A 243 9.66 19.35 -5.75
C TYR A 243 10.70 19.02 -6.83
N THR A 244 11.38 17.87 -6.75
CA THR A 244 12.53 17.51 -7.59
C THR A 244 12.20 17.55 -9.08
N GLY A 245 11.04 17.01 -9.49
CA GLY A 245 10.60 17.02 -10.90
C GLY A 245 10.36 18.44 -11.44
N GLY A 246 9.97 19.39 -10.60
CA GLY A 246 9.92 20.81 -10.96
C GLY A 246 11.32 21.40 -11.12
N MET A 247 12.23 21.10 -10.20
CA MET A 247 13.59 21.66 -10.23
C MET A 247 14.48 21.10 -11.36
N THR A 248 14.14 19.95 -11.95
CA THR A 248 14.77 19.45 -13.18
C THR A 248 14.14 20.00 -14.48
N GLY A 249 13.11 20.84 -14.39
CA GLY A 249 12.36 21.34 -15.54
C GLY A 249 11.41 20.30 -16.16
N GLY A 250 10.97 19.32 -15.37
CA GLY A 250 10.04 18.28 -15.79
C GLY A 250 10.67 16.96 -16.24
N SER A 251 9.85 16.15 -16.91
CA SER A 251 10.09 14.76 -17.29
C SER A 251 11.01 14.54 -18.48
N TRP A 252 11.49 15.60 -19.14
CA TRP A 252 12.43 15.48 -20.27
C TRP A 252 13.73 14.74 -19.89
N VAL A 253 14.14 14.82 -18.62
CA VAL A 253 15.29 14.07 -18.07
C VAL A 253 15.04 12.56 -18.09
N THR A 254 13.79 12.11 -17.91
CA THR A 254 13.39 10.70 -17.99
C THR A 254 13.54 10.18 -19.41
N ALA A 255 13.09 10.94 -20.41
CA ALA A 255 13.29 10.61 -21.82
C ALA A 255 14.78 10.57 -22.17
N PHE A 256 15.53 11.62 -21.81
CA PHE A 256 16.98 11.72 -22.03
C PHE A 256 17.78 10.55 -21.44
N THR A 257 17.52 10.18 -20.18
CA THR A 257 18.20 9.05 -19.53
C THR A 257 17.77 7.69 -20.08
N SER A 258 16.55 7.57 -20.61
CA SER A 258 16.07 6.38 -21.34
C SER A 258 16.73 6.26 -22.73
N ASP A 259 16.89 7.37 -23.46
CA ASP A 259 17.57 7.42 -24.75
C ASP A 259 19.06 7.12 -24.61
N MET A 260 19.75 7.69 -23.60
CA MET A 260 21.10 7.27 -23.18
C MET A 260 21.18 5.78 -22.78
N GLY A 261 20.05 5.18 -22.40
CA GLY A 261 19.90 3.76 -22.14
C GLY A 261 19.56 2.90 -23.37
N ASN A 262 19.50 3.48 -24.57
CA ASN A 262 18.98 2.85 -25.80
C ASN A 262 17.53 2.35 -25.61
N GLY A 263 16.64 3.25 -25.15
CA GLY A 263 15.23 2.95 -24.87
C GLY A 263 14.97 2.25 -23.52
N LEU A 264 16.01 2.07 -22.69
CA LEU A 264 15.93 1.32 -21.43
C LEU A 264 16.47 2.15 -20.25
N PHE A 265 15.58 2.69 -19.44
CA PHE A 265 15.91 3.44 -18.23
C PHE A 265 16.65 2.56 -17.20
N ASP A 266 17.68 3.11 -16.58
CA ASP A 266 18.49 2.41 -15.59
C ASP A 266 17.97 2.63 -14.17
N GLY A 267 17.42 1.59 -13.54
CA GLY A 267 16.85 1.66 -12.18
C GLY A 267 17.83 2.13 -11.10
N ALA A 268 19.14 2.06 -11.37
CA ALA A 268 20.16 2.63 -10.50
C ALA A 268 20.07 4.16 -10.32
N TRP A 269 19.41 4.88 -11.22
CA TRP A 269 19.06 6.29 -10.99
C TRP A 269 17.94 6.48 -9.96
N LEU A 270 17.00 5.54 -9.84
CA LEU A 270 15.97 5.57 -8.78
C LEU A 270 16.58 5.25 -7.42
N VAL A 271 17.41 4.20 -7.34
CA VAL A 271 18.17 3.85 -6.12
C VAL A 271 19.03 5.03 -5.68
N GLN A 272 19.75 5.68 -6.61
CA GLN A 272 20.52 6.89 -6.30
C GLN A 272 19.64 8.05 -5.81
N ASN A 273 18.39 8.17 -6.26
CA ASN A 273 17.49 9.22 -5.78
C ASN A 273 17.09 8.98 -4.31
N PHE A 274 16.77 7.73 -3.93
CA PHE A 274 16.52 7.37 -2.53
C PHE A 274 17.77 7.57 -1.66
N GLU A 275 18.95 7.17 -2.14
CA GLU A 275 20.23 7.39 -1.45
C GLU A 275 20.54 8.87 -1.21
N ARG A 276 20.08 9.78 -2.08
CA ARG A 276 20.25 11.23 -1.94
C ARG A 276 19.32 11.85 -0.89
N LEU A 277 18.23 11.20 -0.48
CA LEU A 277 17.32 11.75 0.53
C LEU A 277 18.06 11.92 1.87
N ASN A 278 18.79 10.89 2.30
CA ASN A 278 19.54 10.89 3.55
C ASN A 278 21.05 10.70 3.33
N PRO A 279 21.78 11.76 2.89
CA PRO A 279 23.20 11.67 2.58
C PRO A 279 24.06 11.35 3.80
N ALA A 280 23.62 11.74 5.01
CA ALA A 280 24.28 11.38 6.26
C ALA A 280 24.24 9.86 6.51
N ASN A 281 23.11 9.22 6.21
CA ASN A 281 22.97 7.77 6.30
C ASN A 281 23.78 7.05 5.22
N THR A 282 23.56 7.43 3.95
CA THR A 282 24.17 6.80 2.76
C THR A 282 25.69 6.88 2.77
N TYR A 283 26.27 8.07 2.93
CA TYR A 283 27.70 8.28 2.75
C TYR A 283 28.53 8.08 4.01
N TRP A 284 27.91 8.05 5.20
CA TRP A 284 28.64 7.92 6.45
C TRP A 284 28.01 6.95 7.46
N LYS A 285 26.86 7.28 8.07
CA LYS A 285 26.33 6.59 9.26
C LYS A 285 26.19 5.07 9.06
N LYS A 286 25.68 4.61 7.92
CA LYS A 286 25.52 3.18 7.60
C LYS A 286 26.88 2.46 7.50
N GLN A 287 27.86 3.10 6.86
CA GLN A 287 29.20 2.56 6.64
C GLN A 287 30.03 2.58 7.93
N TYR A 288 29.95 3.67 8.69
CA TYR A 288 30.57 3.79 10.01
C TYR A 288 29.95 2.82 11.02
N HIS A 289 28.63 2.60 11.00
CA HIS A 289 27.98 1.61 11.87
C HIS A 289 28.51 0.19 11.61
N LEU A 290 28.70 -0.20 10.34
CA LEU A 290 29.37 -1.45 10.00
C LEU A 290 30.82 -1.46 10.49
N TYR A 291 31.63 -0.44 10.16
CA TYR A 291 33.04 -0.37 10.57
C TYR A 291 33.24 -0.40 12.09
N ALA A 292 32.36 0.26 12.85
CA ALA A 292 32.43 0.35 14.31
C ALA A 292 31.96 -0.93 15.02
N ASN A 293 31.11 -1.75 14.38
CA ASN A 293 30.51 -2.97 14.94
C ASN A 293 30.81 -4.22 14.07
N VAL A 294 31.91 -4.20 13.32
CA VAL A 294 32.17 -5.14 12.21
C VAL A 294 32.16 -6.61 12.65
N ASP A 295 32.58 -6.87 13.89
CA ASP A 295 32.60 -8.16 14.55
C ASP A 295 31.18 -8.78 14.76
N THR A 296 30.10 -8.00 14.60
CA THR A 296 28.71 -8.47 14.75
C THR A 296 27.74 -8.03 13.63
N GLU A 297 27.90 -6.83 13.06
CA GLU A 297 26.97 -6.23 12.10
C GLU A 297 27.06 -6.84 10.68
N SER A 298 28.18 -7.48 10.35
CA SER A 298 28.54 -7.93 9.00
C SER A 298 27.45 -8.70 8.26
N GLN A 299 26.83 -9.70 8.89
CA GLN A 299 25.79 -10.51 8.25
C GLN A 299 24.54 -9.68 7.93
N ARG A 300 24.05 -8.88 8.89
CA ARG A 300 22.85 -8.05 8.73
C ARG A 300 23.03 -7.02 7.61
N TYR A 301 24.24 -6.46 7.50
CA TYR A 301 24.60 -5.54 6.43
C TYR A 301 24.62 -6.23 5.06
N LEU A 302 25.25 -7.42 4.95
CA LEU A 302 25.31 -8.18 3.71
C LEU A 302 23.91 -8.64 3.23
N ASP A 303 23.06 -9.10 4.13
CA ASP A 303 21.69 -9.52 3.83
C ASP A 303 20.87 -8.35 3.24
N PHE A 304 21.00 -7.14 3.80
CA PHE A 304 20.37 -5.94 3.26
C PHE A 304 20.95 -5.53 1.90
N GLU A 305 22.29 -5.53 1.77
CA GLU A 305 22.96 -5.11 0.53
C GLU A 305 22.71 -6.07 -0.64
N ARG A 306 22.38 -7.34 -0.39
CA ARG A 306 21.96 -8.29 -1.43
C ARG A 306 20.72 -7.80 -2.18
N TRP A 307 19.75 -7.22 -1.46
CA TRP A 307 18.57 -6.60 -2.08
C TRP A 307 18.87 -5.20 -2.62
N TRP A 308 19.53 -4.34 -1.84
CA TRP A 308 19.82 -2.95 -2.23
C TRP A 308 20.69 -2.86 -3.50
N GLY A 309 21.62 -3.81 -3.67
CA GLY A 309 22.42 -3.95 -4.89
C GLY A 309 21.68 -4.51 -6.11
N GLY A 310 20.45 -5.05 -5.95
CA GLY A 310 19.66 -5.75 -6.96
C GLY A 310 19.05 -4.85 -8.04
N HIS A 311 19.85 -4.06 -8.75
CA HIS A 311 19.40 -3.01 -9.66
C HIS A 311 18.74 -3.53 -10.96
N VAL A 312 17.44 -3.27 -11.16
CA VAL A 312 16.69 -3.64 -12.37
C VAL A 312 16.61 -2.52 -13.42
N VAL A 313 15.94 -2.81 -14.54
CA VAL A 313 15.78 -1.94 -15.71
C VAL A 313 14.30 -1.72 -16.02
N LEU A 314 13.95 -0.51 -16.47
CA LEU A 314 12.61 -0.15 -16.92
C LEU A 314 12.62 0.23 -18.40
N GLY A 315 11.52 -0.03 -19.09
CA GLY A 315 11.31 0.47 -20.45
C GLY A 315 11.20 1.98 -20.43
N GLY A 316 11.76 2.66 -21.44
CA GLY A 316 11.69 4.12 -21.53
C GLY A 316 10.26 4.63 -21.54
N GLU A 317 9.35 3.93 -22.22
CA GLU A 317 7.91 4.26 -22.21
C GLU A 317 7.26 4.01 -20.84
N GLU A 318 7.64 2.96 -20.11
CA GLU A 318 7.12 2.67 -18.76
C GLU A 318 7.43 3.81 -17.80
N ILE A 319 8.71 4.17 -17.66
CA ILE A 319 9.12 5.22 -16.71
C ILE A 319 8.65 6.61 -17.15
N GLN A 320 8.57 6.86 -18.46
CA GLN A 320 8.05 8.12 -18.98
C GLN A 320 6.56 8.26 -18.68
N TYR A 321 5.75 7.20 -18.88
CA TYR A 321 4.34 7.18 -18.50
C TYR A 321 4.16 7.41 -16.99
N ILE A 322 4.98 6.76 -16.16
CA ILE A 322 4.98 6.93 -14.70
C ILE A 322 5.26 8.39 -14.32
N VAL A 323 6.34 8.99 -14.84
CA VAL A 323 6.72 10.35 -14.47
C VAL A 323 5.73 11.39 -15.02
N ASP A 324 5.31 11.28 -16.30
CA ASP A 324 4.38 12.22 -16.92
C ASP A 324 2.99 12.21 -16.25
N ASN A 325 2.43 11.02 -16.02
CA ASN A 325 1.04 10.93 -15.56
C ASN A 325 0.90 10.92 -14.04
N LEU A 326 1.87 10.36 -13.30
CA LEU A 326 1.77 10.20 -11.85
C LEU A 326 2.49 11.34 -11.14
N PHE A 327 3.82 11.31 -11.11
CA PHE A 327 4.63 12.24 -10.33
C PHE A 327 4.48 13.70 -10.77
N VAL A 328 4.53 13.98 -12.07
CA VAL A 328 4.39 15.34 -12.61
C VAL A 328 2.92 15.72 -12.83
N GLY A 329 2.12 14.85 -13.45
CA GLY A 329 0.76 15.18 -13.87
C GLY A 329 -0.35 14.94 -12.84
N ASN A 330 -0.13 14.14 -11.79
CA ASN A 330 -1.10 13.74 -10.77
C ASN A 330 -2.48 13.32 -11.34
N ARG A 331 -2.44 12.54 -12.43
CA ARG A 331 -3.60 12.18 -13.28
C ARG A 331 -4.40 10.99 -12.74
N LEU A 332 -3.82 10.18 -11.86
CA LEU A 332 -4.49 9.03 -11.22
C LEU A 332 -5.52 9.50 -10.19
N SER A 333 -5.13 10.35 -9.23
CA SER A 333 -6.04 10.91 -8.23
C SER A 333 -7.07 11.92 -8.77
N THR A 334 -7.00 12.26 -10.05
CA THR A 334 -7.95 13.17 -10.72
C THR A 334 -8.75 12.48 -11.84
N ALA A 335 -8.68 11.14 -11.90
CA ALA A 335 -9.36 10.28 -12.87
C ALA A 335 -9.16 10.70 -14.35
N GLN A 336 -7.99 11.26 -14.66
CA GLN A 336 -7.65 11.76 -16.01
C GLN A 336 -7.05 10.67 -16.91
N LEU A 337 -6.56 9.57 -16.33
CA LEU A 337 -5.99 8.44 -17.06
C LEU A 337 -7.03 7.68 -17.88
N VAL A 338 -6.64 7.31 -19.10
CA VAL A 338 -7.43 6.51 -20.05
C VAL A 338 -6.47 5.55 -20.75
N THR A 339 -6.87 4.29 -20.85
CA THR A 339 -6.13 3.20 -21.52
C THR A 339 -6.21 3.28 -23.05
N ARG A 340 -5.38 2.50 -23.77
CA ARG A 340 -5.37 2.43 -25.24
C ARG A 340 -6.71 2.03 -25.84
N ASP A 341 -7.53 1.24 -25.12
CA ASP A 341 -8.87 0.82 -25.54
C ASP A 341 -10.00 1.79 -25.17
N GLY A 342 -9.69 2.85 -24.41
CA GLY A 342 -10.64 3.89 -24.01
C GLY A 342 -11.29 3.71 -22.63
N ARG A 343 -11.00 2.64 -21.87
CA ARG A 343 -11.42 2.55 -20.46
C ARG A 343 -10.75 3.65 -19.63
N ARG A 344 -11.54 4.39 -18.84
CA ARG A 344 -11.04 5.39 -17.89
C ARG A 344 -10.60 4.71 -16.59
N ILE A 345 -9.41 5.03 -16.12
CA ILE A 345 -8.93 4.65 -14.79
C ILE A 345 -9.45 5.71 -13.81
N ASP A 346 -10.47 5.36 -13.04
CA ASP A 346 -11.10 6.20 -12.00
C ASP A 346 -11.21 5.37 -10.71
N LEU A 347 -10.54 5.76 -9.63
CA LEU A 347 -10.51 4.94 -8.40
C LEU A 347 -11.87 4.90 -7.67
N ARG A 348 -12.86 5.68 -8.14
CA ARG A 348 -14.26 5.58 -7.70
C ARG A 348 -14.99 4.38 -8.32
N ASN A 349 -14.35 3.63 -9.22
CA ASN A 349 -14.83 2.35 -9.74
C ASN A 349 -14.57 1.17 -8.77
N LEU A 350 -13.70 1.33 -7.77
CA LEU A 350 -13.41 0.26 -6.81
C LEU A 350 -14.65 -0.10 -5.98
N ARG A 351 -14.85 -1.40 -5.71
CA ARG A 351 -15.99 -1.95 -4.95
C ARG A 351 -15.58 -2.73 -3.69
N SER A 352 -14.28 -2.94 -3.54
CA SER A 352 -13.66 -3.70 -2.46
C SER A 352 -12.88 -2.76 -1.55
N PRO A 353 -12.89 -2.98 -0.21
CA PRO A 353 -12.28 -2.05 0.73
C PRO A 353 -10.78 -1.84 0.49
N VAL A 354 -10.36 -0.57 0.60
CA VAL A 354 -8.96 -0.16 0.47
C VAL A 354 -8.41 0.15 1.85
N VAL A 355 -7.33 -0.52 2.24
CA VAL A 355 -6.56 -0.26 3.45
C VAL A 355 -5.27 0.46 3.06
N VAL A 356 -5.08 1.69 3.56
CA VAL A 356 -3.89 2.50 3.31
C VAL A 356 -3.01 2.48 4.55
N PHE A 357 -1.83 1.85 4.47
CA PHE A 357 -0.85 1.85 5.56
C PHE A 357 0.30 2.81 5.23
N CYS A 358 0.45 3.86 6.04
CA CYS A 358 1.46 4.90 5.87
C CYS A 358 2.08 5.30 7.23
N SER A 359 3.10 6.17 7.22
CA SER A 359 3.72 6.63 8.46
C SER A 359 4.22 8.06 8.38
N ARG A 360 4.14 8.80 9.50
CA ARG A 360 4.74 10.14 9.65
C ARG A 360 6.28 10.13 9.62
N GLY A 361 6.90 8.95 9.76
CA GLY A 361 8.33 8.75 9.54
C GLY A 361 8.74 8.54 8.07
N ASP A 362 7.80 8.52 7.13
CA ASP A 362 8.06 8.20 5.72
C ASP A 362 8.42 9.45 4.88
N ASP A 363 9.73 9.71 4.73
CA ASP A 363 10.30 10.74 3.85
C ASP A 363 9.98 10.53 2.33
N ILE A 364 9.46 9.37 1.93
CA ILE A 364 9.19 8.97 0.54
C ILE A 364 7.69 9.05 0.22
N THR A 365 6.84 8.57 1.12
CA THR A 365 5.37 8.58 0.99
C THR A 365 4.74 8.98 2.32
N PRO A 366 4.82 10.26 2.70
CA PRO A 366 4.19 10.77 3.93
C PRO A 366 2.66 10.71 3.80
N PRO A 367 1.91 10.80 4.92
CA PRO A 367 0.45 10.66 4.93
C PRO A 367 -0.30 11.53 3.90
N PRO A 368 0.09 12.80 3.61
CA PRO A 368 -0.49 13.56 2.49
C PRO A 368 -0.46 12.86 1.14
N GLN A 369 0.63 12.18 0.76
CA GLN A 369 0.74 11.52 -0.54
C GLN A 369 0.00 10.17 -0.58
N ALA A 370 -0.09 9.49 0.58
CA ALA A 370 -0.83 8.25 0.74
C ALA A 370 -2.36 8.46 0.81
N LEU A 371 -2.83 9.59 1.34
CA LEU A 371 -4.24 9.84 1.65
C LEU A 371 -4.88 10.94 0.79
N GLY A 372 -4.11 11.89 0.24
CA GLY A 372 -4.64 13.05 -0.48
C GLY A 372 -5.49 12.71 -1.72
N TRP A 373 -5.35 11.51 -2.28
CA TRP A 373 -6.17 11.04 -3.41
C TRP A 373 -7.67 10.92 -3.05
N ILE A 374 -7.98 10.70 -1.77
CA ILE A 374 -9.36 10.67 -1.26
C ILE A 374 -9.98 12.07 -1.44
N ARG A 375 -9.23 13.12 -1.07
CA ARG A 375 -9.64 14.53 -1.21
C ARG A 375 -9.67 15.03 -2.66
N ASP A 376 -8.87 14.41 -3.53
CA ASP A 376 -8.82 14.74 -4.94
C ASP A 376 -10.02 14.18 -5.74
N LEU A 377 -10.52 13.00 -5.35
CA LEU A 377 -11.60 12.29 -6.04
C LEU A 377 -13.00 12.55 -5.48
N TYR A 378 -13.15 12.62 -4.16
CA TYR A 378 -14.45 12.72 -3.47
C TYR A 378 -14.66 14.12 -2.89
N GLU A 379 -15.89 14.62 -2.94
CA GLU A 379 -16.24 15.93 -2.35
C GLU A 379 -16.31 15.86 -0.81
N ASP A 380 -16.89 14.80 -0.26
CA ASP A 380 -17.07 14.53 1.17
C ASP A 380 -17.24 13.02 1.50
N THR A 381 -17.61 12.68 2.74
CA THR A 381 -17.83 11.29 3.17
C THR A 381 -19.13 10.67 2.60
N ASP A 382 -20.15 11.48 2.29
CA ASP A 382 -21.39 10.98 1.68
C ASP A 382 -21.15 10.62 0.20
N ASP A 383 -20.22 11.29 -0.48
CA ASP A 383 -19.69 10.90 -1.79
C ASP A 383 -19.00 9.53 -1.74
N ILE A 384 -18.08 9.29 -0.79
CA ILE A 384 -17.47 7.96 -0.57
C ILE A 384 -18.55 6.88 -0.40
N MET A 385 -19.57 7.16 0.42
CA MET A 385 -20.69 6.24 0.65
C MET A 385 -21.54 5.98 -0.59
N ALA A 386 -21.82 7.01 -1.41
CA ALA A 386 -22.63 6.88 -2.62
C ALA A 386 -21.95 6.07 -3.73
N ASN A 387 -20.62 5.96 -3.71
CA ASN A 387 -19.84 5.05 -4.57
C ASN A 387 -19.73 3.62 -3.99
N ASP A 388 -20.46 3.31 -2.90
CA ASP A 388 -20.44 2.04 -2.16
C ASP A 388 -19.03 1.61 -1.68
N GLN A 389 -18.13 2.58 -1.48
CA GLN A 389 -16.70 2.38 -1.22
C GLN A 389 -16.35 2.48 0.26
N THR A 390 -15.42 1.63 0.70
CA THR A 390 -14.87 1.61 2.07
C THR A 390 -13.39 1.93 2.02
N ILE A 391 -12.97 2.95 2.77
CA ILE A 391 -11.57 3.36 2.88
C ILE A 391 -11.15 3.31 4.35
N VAL A 392 -10.17 2.47 4.66
CA VAL A 392 -9.52 2.38 5.96
C VAL A 392 -8.11 2.95 5.81
N TYR A 393 -7.64 3.76 6.76
CA TYR A 393 -6.25 4.16 6.82
C TYR A 393 -5.63 3.89 8.20
N CYS A 394 -4.35 3.56 8.22
CA CYS A 394 -3.55 3.38 9.42
C CYS A 394 -2.28 4.22 9.30
N MET A 395 -2.03 5.06 10.31
CA MET A 395 -0.86 5.93 10.39
C MET A 395 0.02 5.49 11.54
N HIS A 396 1.23 5.04 11.25
CA HIS A 396 2.25 4.82 12.28
C HIS A 396 3.08 6.10 12.49
N ASP A 397 3.55 6.41 13.70
CA ASP A 397 4.24 7.68 13.94
C ASP A 397 5.70 7.73 13.48
N THR A 398 6.46 6.65 13.64
CA THR A 398 7.93 6.70 13.59
C THR A 398 8.60 5.74 12.58
N THR A 399 7.83 5.16 11.65
CA THR A 399 8.34 4.13 10.74
C THR A 399 8.76 4.74 9.41
N GLY A 400 10.05 4.69 9.09
CA GLY A 400 10.54 5.06 7.76
C GLY A 400 10.08 4.06 6.68
N HIS A 401 9.91 4.55 5.44
CA HIS A 401 9.34 3.84 4.27
C HIS A 401 9.50 2.30 4.25
N LEU A 402 10.75 1.82 4.23
CA LEU A 402 11.03 0.37 4.16
C LEU A 402 10.48 -0.39 5.37
N GLY A 403 10.44 0.23 6.55
CA GLY A 403 9.88 -0.37 7.75
C GLY A 403 8.37 -0.59 7.68
N ILE A 404 7.65 -0.05 6.70
CA ILE A 404 6.20 -0.24 6.52
C ILE A 404 5.91 -1.66 5.97
N PHE A 405 6.69 -2.13 4.99
CA PHE A 405 6.51 -3.43 4.31
C PHE A 405 7.65 -4.44 4.54
N VAL A 406 8.88 -4.00 4.84
CA VAL A 406 10.04 -4.88 5.08
C VAL A 406 10.14 -5.29 6.56
N SER A 407 9.20 -6.14 7.00
CA SER A 407 8.94 -6.54 8.40
C SER A 407 10.09 -6.35 9.40
N GLY A 408 9.97 -5.30 10.21
CA GLY A 408 10.79 -5.06 11.38
C GLY A 408 10.24 -5.75 12.64
N SER A 409 10.54 -5.14 13.79
CA SER A 409 9.84 -5.38 15.07
C SER A 409 8.54 -4.57 15.20
N VAL A 410 8.34 -3.56 14.34
CA VAL A 410 7.21 -2.64 14.33
C VAL A 410 6.07 -3.21 13.47
N SER A 411 6.00 -2.85 12.18
CA SER A 411 5.03 -3.23 11.12
C SER A 411 4.52 -4.68 11.10
N ARG A 412 5.28 -5.61 11.70
CA ARG A 412 4.87 -7.00 11.98
C ARG A 412 3.51 -7.08 12.68
N LYS A 413 3.20 -6.17 13.61
CA LYS A 413 1.95 -6.20 14.38
C LYS A 413 0.77 -5.84 13.49
N GLU A 414 0.90 -4.72 12.79
CA GLU A 414 -0.07 -4.14 11.87
C GLU A 414 -0.42 -5.14 10.76
N HIS A 415 0.58 -5.75 10.10
CA HIS A 415 0.35 -6.79 9.09
C HIS A 415 -0.28 -8.07 9.66
N SER A 416 0.04 -8.44 10.90
CA SER A 416 -0.59 -9.59 11.58
C SER A 416 -2.07 -9.31 11.84
N GLU A 417 -2.42 -8.12 12.31
CA GLU A 417 -3.80 -7.75 12.59
C GLU A 417 -4.62 -7.40 11.34
N PHE A 418 -4.03 -6.83 10.29
CA PHE A 418 -4.70 -6.72 8.99
C PHE A 418 -4.99 -8.11 8.41
N THR A 419 -4.03 -9.03 8.43
CA THR A 419 -4.25 -10.42 7.96
C THR A 419 -5.34 -11.11 8.78
N ALA A 420 -5.33 -10.96 10.10
CA ALA A 420 -6.31 -11.55 11.01
C ALA A 420 -7.73 -11.01 10.83
N ASN A 421 -7.85 -9.69 10.63
CA ASN A 421 -9.13 -8.98 10.57
C ASN A 421 -9.56 -8.68 9.12
N MET A 422 -8.96 -9.32 8.11
CA MET A 422 -9.27 -8.98 6.71
C MET A 422 -10.72 -9.30 6.34
N ASP A 423 -11.28 -10.41 6.83
CA ASP A 423 -12.70 -10.74 6.62
C ASP A 423 -13.66 -9.75 7.30
N TYR A 424 -13.18 -9.04 8.34
CA TYR A 424 -13.91 -7.99 9.03
C TYR A 424 -13.86 -6.69 8.22
N ILE A 425 -12.67 -6.29 7.75
CA ILE A 425 -12.48 -5.18 6.81
C ILE A 425 -13.33 -5.38 5.55
N ASP A 426 -13.41 -6.59 5.02
CA ASP A 426 -14.18 -6.97 3.82
C ASP A 426 -15.71 -6.86 4.00
N VAL A 427 -16.22 -6.84 5.23
CA VAL A 427 -17.66 -6.61 5.54
C VAL A 427 -17.94 -5.22 6.11
N LEU A 428 -16.93 -4.36 6.26
CA LEU A 428 -17.15 -2.98 6.67
C LEU A 428 -18.13 -2.27 5.71
N PRO A 429 -18.99 -1.40 6.23
CA PRO A 429 -19.87 -0.58 5.40
C PRO A 429 -19.10 0.52 4.65
N PRO A 430 -19.72 1.20 3.67
CA PRO A 430 -19.10 2.31 2.96
C PRO A 430 -18.80 3.49 3.91
N GLY A 431 -17.68 4.18 3.67
CA GLY A 431 -17.23 5.31 4.50
C GLY A 431 -15.71 5.41 4.62
N LEU A 432 -15.28 6.40 5.40
CA LEU A 432 -13.87 6.67 5.75
C LEU A 432 -13.61 6.30 7.21
N TYR A 433 -12.55 5.53 7.45
CA TYR A 433 -12.18 5.03 8.78
C TYR A 433 -10.68 5.17 9.01
N GLU A 434 -10.30 5.59 10.22
CA GLU A 434 -8.96 5.37 10.76
C GLU A 434 -8.93 4.07 11.55
N THR A 435 -7.82 3.34 11.51
CA THR A 435 -7.61 2.15 12.33
C THR A 435 -6.31 2.19 13.12
N THR A 436 -6.41 1.79 14.38
CA THR A 436 -5.35 1.82 15.38
C THR A 436 -5.17 0.44 16.00
N VAL A 437 -3.92 0.04 16.23
CA VAL A 437 -3.56 -1.25 16.84
C VAL A 437 -3.22 -1.03 18.32
N THR A 438 -4.13 -1.39 19.22
CA THR A 438 -3.96 -1.28 20.68
C THR A 438 -3.53 -2.62 21.29
N GLN A 439 -2.90 -2.62 22.47
CA GLN A 439 -2.62 -3.86 23.20
C GLN A 439 -3.85 -4.31 24.00
N ALA A 440 -4.21 -5.59 23.91
CA ALA A 440 -5.40 -6.14 24.59
C ALA A 440 -5.30 -6.07 26.13
N SER A 441 -4.07 -5.92 26.67
CA SER A 441 -3.80 -5.67 28.09
C SER A 441 -4.28 -4.31 28.61
N ASP A 442 -4.43 -3.34 27.72
CA ASP A 442 -4.65 -1.93 28.08
C ASP A 442 -6.15 -1.59 28.07
N SER A 443 -6.97 -2.52 27.57
CA SER A 443 -8.43 -2.54 27.68
C SER A 443 -8.88 -3.09 29.03
N SER A 444 -10.03 -2.61 29.55
CA SER A 444 -10.60 -3.07 30.83
C SER A 444 -10.96 -4.55 30.87
N ASP A 445 -11.18 -5.15 29.70
CA ASP A 445 -11.80 -6.47 29.54
C ASP A 445 -10.82 -7.49 28.94
N ALA A 446 -9.54 -7.45 29.34
CA ALA A 446 -8.46 -8.28 28.80
C ALA A 446 -8.74 -9.81 28.72
N SER A 447 -9.76 -10.31 29.44
CA SER A 447 -10.23 -11.70 29.42
C SER A 447 -11.18 -12.07 28.27
N LEU A 448 -11.63 -11.13 27.45
CA LEU A 448 -12.55 -11.37 26.32
C LEU A 448 -11.85 -11.50 24.95
N TYR A 449 -10.54 -11.27 24.89
CA TYR A 449 -9.76 -11.27 23.65
C TYR A 449 -8.99 -12.60 23.48
N GLU A 450 -8.91 -13.08 22.23
CA GLU A 450 -8.15 -14.29 21.86
C GLU A 450 -6.71 -13.96 21.41
N ARG A 451 -6.32 -12.69 21.46
CA ARG A 451 -5.10 -12.11 20.84
C ARG A 451 -4.46 -11.05 21.75
N ASP A 452 -3.17 -10.82 21.55
CA ASP A 452 -2.39 -9.81 22.27
C ASP A 452 -2.71 -8.36 21.85
N TYR A 453 -3.36 -8.17 20.69
CA TYR A 453 -3.66 -6.87 20.08
C TYR A 453 -5.11 -6.80 19.63
N LEU A 454 -5.63 -5.56 19.57
CA LEU A 454 -6.97 -5.24 19.06
C LEU A 454 -6.85 -4.24 17.92
N LEU A 455 -7.65 -4.45 16.87
CA LEU A 455 -7.77 -3.54 15.73
C LEU A 455 -9.08 -2.75 15.86
N GLU A 456 -8.97 -1.47 16.22
CA GLU A 456 -10.11 -0.57 16.41
C GLU A 456 -10.38 0.23 15.13
N PHE A 457 -11.64 0.58 14.88
CA PHE A 457 -12.06 1.33 13.69
C PHE A 457 -12.85 2.58 14.07
N THR A 458 -12.23 3.74 13.89
CA THR A 458 -12.84 5.05 14.17
C THR A 458 -13.35 5.67 12.86
N PRO A 459 -14.67 5.94 12.71
CA PRO A 459 -15.18 6.68 11.55
C PRO A 459 -14.63 8.10 11.52
N ARG A 460 -14.20 8.57 10.34
CA ARG A 460 -13.55 9.88 10.14
C ARG A 460 -14.25 10.73 9.09
N ASN A 461 -14.03 12.03 9.15
CA ASN A 461 -14.60 13.03 8.24
C ASN A 461 -13.53 13.86 7.51
N PHE A 462 -13.95 14.68 6.54
CA PHE A 462 -13.03 15.41 5.66
C PHE A 462 -12.30 16.58 6.35
N GLU A 463 -12.85 17.14 7.44
CA GLU A 463 -12.15 18.16 8.24
C GLU A 463 -11.00 17.54 9.04
N GLU A 464 -11.11 16.27 9.45
CA GLU A 464 -10.02 15.50 10.07
C GLU A 464 -9.00 15.05 9.01
N LEU A 465 -9.46 14.59 7.85
CA LEU A 465 -8.59 14.18 6.75
C LEU A 465 -7.74 15.35 6.20
N ASP A 466 -8.34 16.54 6.02
CA ASP A 466 -7.63 17.73 5.54
C ASP A 466 -6.53 18.20 6.53
N GLN A 467 -6.63 17.85 7.82
CA GLN A 467 -5.58 18.12 8.83
C GLN A 467 -4.33 17.25 8.60
N GLU A 468 -4.48 15.98 8.23
CA GLU A 468 -3.35 15.07 7.93
C GLU A 468 -2.84 15.21 6.48
N VAL A 469 -3.69 15.67 5.55
CA VAL A 469 -3.34 15.87 4.14
C VAL A 469 -2.70 17.24 3.86
N HIS A 470 -2.92 18.23 4.74
CA HIS A 470 -2.41 19.60 4.60
C HIS A 470 -2.70 20.24 3.23
N HIS A 471 -3.95 20.10 2.76
CA HIS A 471 -4.32 20.50 1.40
C HIS A 471 -4.17 22.02 1.14
N ASN A 472 -3.44 22.39 0.08
CA ASN A 472 -3.19 23.78 -0.30
C ASN A 472 -3.47 24.04 -1.79
N ALA A 473 -4.46 24.88 -2.08
CA ALA A 473 -4.90 25.21 -3.44
C ALA A 473 -3.89 26.04 -4.25
N ASP A 474 -2.94 26.74 -3.60
CA ASP A 474 -1.86 27.42 -4.31
C ASP A 474 -0.72 26.48 -4.69
N ASP A 475 -0.49 25.40 -3.92
CA ASP A 475 0.48 24.37 -4.28
C ASP A 475 -0.03 23.51 -5.44
N ASP A 476 -1.32 23.13 -5.43
CA ASP A 476 -2.03 22.57 -6.61
C ASP A 476 -1.73 23.38 -7.89
N ARG A 477 -1.69 24.71 -7.78
CA ARG A 477 -1.44 25.64 -8.89
C ARG A 477 0.04 25.69 -9.30
N ARG A 478 0.97 25.62 -8.33
CA ARG A 478 2.42 25.51 -8.56
C ARG A 478 2.76 24.21 -9.28
N PHE A 479 2.25 23.08 -8.81
CA PHE A 479 2.46 21.78 -9.46
C PHE A 479 1.78 21.68 -10.83
N ALA A 480 0.57 22.24 -11.02
CA ALA A 480 -0.02 22.36 -12.36
C ALA A 480 0.85 23.20 -13.33
N THR A 481 1.54 24.23 -12.83
CA THR A 481 2.50 25.04 -13.60
C THR A 481 3.72 24.23 -14.00
N VAL A 482 4.25 23.40 -13.09
CA VAL A 482 5.30 22.42 -13.40
C VAL A 482 4.84 21.43 -14.46
N ALA A 483 3.62 20.90 -14.38
CA ALA A 483 3.10 19.96 -15.37
C ALA A 483 3.06 20.55 -16.78
N ARG A 484 2.59 21.80 -16.94
CA ARG A 484 2.59 22.49 -18.24
C ARG A 484 4.00 22.74 -18.78
N LEU A 485 4.93 23.16 -17.92
CA LEU A 485 6.32 23.38 -18.34
C LEU A 485 7.04 22.07 -18.67
N SER A 486 6.69 20.97 -18.00
CA SER A 486 7.15 19.62 -18.32
C SER A 486 6.65 19.15 -19.69
N GLU A 487 5.36 19.34 -19.99
CA GLU A 487 4.78 19.04 -21.32
C GLU A 487 5.52 19.81 -22.43
N ILE A 488 5.82 21.09 -22.21
CA ILE A 488 6.58 21.93 -23.15
C ILE A 488 8.03 21.44 -23.30
N ASN A 489 8.76 21.26 -22.19
CA ASN A 489 10.18 20.89 -22.21
C ASN A 489 10.41 19.49 -22.79
N LEU A 490 9.51 18.53 -22.50
CA LEU A 490 9.52 17.21 -23.11
C LEU A 490 9.27 17.29 -24.64
N GLY A 491 8.34 18.14 -25.08
CA GLY A 491 8.11 18.41 -26.50
C GLY A 491 9.33 18.98 -27.20
N LEU A 492 9.98 20.00 -26.60
CA LEU A 492 11.21 20.59 -27.12
C LEU A 492 12.36 19.56 -27.18
N TYR A 493 12.54 18.75 -26.14
CA TYR A 493 13.53 17.67 -26.12
C TYR A 493 13.30 16.66 -27.25
N ARG A 494 12.05 16.19 -27.42
CA ARG A 494 11.66 15.21 -28.46
C ARG A 494 11.87 15.74 -29.88
N ILE A 495 11.67 17.04 -30.10
CA ILE A 495 11.84 17.66 -31.43
C ILE A 495 13.32 17.94 -31.75
N TYR A 496 14.07 18.52 -30.80
CA TYR A 496 15.40 19.10 -31.09
C TYR A 496 16.59 18.26 -30.66
N VAL A 497 16.43 17.31 -29.71
CA VAL A 497 17.56 16.58 -29.09
C VAL A 497 17.44 15.08 -29.27
N GLN A 498 16.26 14.50 -29.01
CA GLN A 498 16.04 13.05 -29.05
C GLN A 498 16.48 12.39 -30.37
N PRO A 499 16.20 12.92 -31.58
CA PRO A 499 16.59 12.25 -32.83
C PRO A 499 18.11 12.14 -33.00
N TRP A 500 18.86 13.14 -32.53
CA TRP A 500 20.33 13.12 -32.56
C TRP A 500 20.90 12.14 -31.54
N LEU A 501 20.31 12.07 -30.34
CA LEU A 501 20.76 11.14 -29.31
C LEU A 501 20.47 9.69 -29.72
N GLN A 502 19.28 9.39 -30.23
CA GLN A 502 18.91 8.07 -30.74
C GLN A 502 19.74 7.64 -31.97
N ALA A 503 20.23 8.59 -32.78
CA ALA A 503 21.13 8.30 -33.91
C ALA A 503 22.60 8.00 -33.49
N VAL A 504 23.00 8.40 -32.27
CA VAL A 504 24.37 8.21 -31.74
C VAL A 504 24.44 7.06 -30.72
N MET A 505 23.36 6.81 -29.98
CA MET A 505 23.30 5.76 -28.97
C MET A 505 23.17 4.37 -29.60
N THR A 506 23.92 3.41 -29.06
CA THR A 506 23.83 1.98 -29.43
C THR A 506 23.64 1.10 -28.20
N PRO A 507 23.20 -0.17 -28.36
CA PRO A 507 23.12 -1.12 -27.26
C PRO A 507 24.46 -1.37 -26.55
N GLU A 508 25.60 -1.21 -27.23
CA GLU A 508 26.95 -1.35 -26.67
C GLU A 508 27.28 -0.15 -25.77
N ALA A 509 26.98 1.06 -26.24
CA ALA A 509 27.17 2.30 -25.50
C ALA A 509 26.27 2.34 -24.26
N ALA A 510 24.99 2.00 -24.39
CA ALA A 510 24.06 1.89 -23.27
C ALA A 510 24.52 0.84 -22.23
N ARG A 511 24.97 -0.34 -22.68
CA ARG A 511 25.57 -1.37 -21.80
C ARG A 511 26.89 -0.95 -21.19
N PHE A 512 27.65 -0.03 -21.81
CA PHE A 512 28.83 0.57 -21.19
C PHE A 512 28.45 1.56 -20.09
N ILE A 513 27.58 2.54 -20.40
CA ILE A 513 27.07 3.54 -19.43
C ILE A 513 26.47 2.85 -18.20
N ARG A 514 25.57 1.88 -18.38
CA ARG A 514 24.92 1.10 -17.31
C ARG A 514 25.93 0.40 -16.38
N ARG A 515 27.04 -0.12 -16.93
CA ARG A 515 28.14 -0.75 -16.17
C ARG A 515 29.09 0.25 -15.51
N MET A 516 29.17 1.47 -16.02
CA MET A 516 29.97 2.58 -15.48
C MET A 516 29.18 3.46 -14.50
N HIS A 517 27.90 3.15 -14.23
CA HIS A 517 27.10 3.87 -13.25
C HIS A 517 27.78 3.82 -11.86
N PRO A 518 27.98 4.96 -11.16
CA PRO A 518 28.83 5.01 -9.96
C PRO A 518 28.48 3.99 -8.86
N ILE A 519 27.19 3.74 -8.63
CA ILE A 519 26.74 2.76 -7.63
C ILE A 519 27.22 1.34 -8.00
N ARG A 520 27.06 0.91 -9.26
CA ARG A 520 27.52 -0.42 -9.71
C ARG A 520 29.04 -0.55 -9.69
N LEU A 521 29.78 0.54 -9.94
CA LEU A 521 31.23 0.57 -9.74
C LEU A 521 31.60 0.39 -8.26
N GLY A 522 30.83 0.97 -7.33
CA GLY A 522 31.02 0.80 -5.89
C GLY A 522 30.89 -0.66 -5.39
N TYR A 523 30.03 -1.47 -6.02
CA TYR A 523 29.99 -2.92 -5.78
C TYR A 523 31.13 -3.64 -6.53
N LYS A 524 31.34 -3.35 -7.82
CA LYS A 524 32.28 -4.10 -8.66
C LYS A 524 33.75 -3.90 -8.27
N LEU A 525 34.16 -2.69 -7.88
CA LEU A 525 35.55 -2.38 -7.52
C LEU A 525 35.99 -2.98 -6.18
N LEU A 526 35.03 -3.30 -5.31
CA LEU A 526 35.23 -3.98 -4.03
C LEU A 526 34.71 -5.42 -4.17
N SER A 527 35.41 -6.25 -4.94
CA SER A 527 35.10 -7.67 -5.16
C SER A 527 36.38 -8.44 -5.52
N ASP A 528 36.34 -9.76 -5.57
CA ASP A 528 37.49 -10.61 -5.95
C ASP A 528 37.94 -10.40 -7.40
N ARG A 529 37.15 -9.69 -8.23
CA ARG A 529 37.52 -9.27 -9.58
C ARG A 529 38.53 -8.09 -9.59
N ASN A 530 38.85 -7.52 -8.42
CA ASN A 530 39.92 -6.54 -8.25
C ASN A 530 41.16 -7.21 -7.62
N PRO A 531 42.32 -7.28 -8.30
CA PRO A 531 43.53 -7.90 -7.75
C PRO A 531 44.00 -7.34 -6.40
N LEU A 532 43.61 -6.11 -6.04
CA LEU A 532 43.95 -5.50 -4.74
C LEU A 532 43.16 -6.10 -3.56
N SER A 533 42.03 -6.80 -3.81
CA SER A 533 41.23 -7.43 -2.74
C SER A 533 41.70 -8.85 -2.38
N VAL A 534 42.50 -9.49 -3.25
CA VAL A 534 42.94 -10.90 -3.11
C VAL A 534 43.62 -11.23 -1.76
N PRO A 535 44.40 -10.33 -1.11
CA PRO A 535 44.94 -10.58 0.22
C PRO A 535 43.92 -10.50 1.36
N LEU A 536 42.79 -9.80 1.16
CA LEU A 536 41.86 -9.44 2.25
C LEU A 536 41.27 -10.64 3.00
N PRO A 537 40.83 -11.76 2.38
CA PRO A 537 40.28 -12.89 3.13
C PRO A 537 41.31 -13.47 4.11
N VAL A 538 42.56 -13.61 3.67
CA VAL A 538 43.65 -14.18 4.48
C VAL A 538 44.03 -13.23 5.62
N MET A 539 44.03 -11.92 5.36
CA MET A 539 44.28 -10.90 6.39
C MET A 539 43.12 -10.82 7.40
N ALA A 540 41.87 -10.84 6.94
CA ALA A 540 40.68 -10.81 7.77
C ALA A 540 40.59 -12.07 8.65
N ASP A 541 40.90 -13.25 8.11
CA ASP A 541 40.97 -14.49 8.89
C ASP A 541 42.13 -14.53 9.89
N ALA A 542 43.23 -13.81 9.64
CA ALA A 542 44.29 -13.63 10.61
C ALA A 542 43.86 -12.67 11.74
N VAL A 543 43.15 -11.59 11.40
CA VAL A 543 42.57 -10.63 12.36
C VAL A 543 41.48 -11.30 13.22
N ARG A 544 40.49 -11.99 12.62
CA ARG A 544 39.42 -12.72 13.32
C ARG A 544 39.95 -13.70 14.38
N LYS A 545 41.12 -14.30 14.16
CA LYS A 545 41.77 -15.25 15.08
C LYS A 545 42.59 -14.58 16.19
N ASN A 546 42.96 -13.32 16.02
CA ASN A 546 43.84 -12.56 16.92
C ASN A 546 43.28 -11.14 17.15
N ARG A 547 41.97 -11.02 17.35
CA ARG A 547 41.25 -9.74 17.44
C ARG A 547 41.55 -9.05 18.77
N HIS A 548 41.97 -7.79 18.72
CA HIS A 548 42.21 -6.92 19.87
C HIS A 548 41.15 -5.80 19.88
N GLU A 549 39.98 -6.10 20.42
CA GLU A 549 38.92 -5.11 20.62
C GLU A 549 39.30 -4.11 21.73
N VAL A 550 38.95 -2.84 21.52
CA VAL A 550 39.22 -1.74 22.44
C VAL A 550 37.92 -1.24 23.06
N GLY A 551 37.89 -1.13 24.40
CA GLY A 551 36.72 -0.71 25.16
C GLY A 551 36.27 0.73 24.91
N GLU A 552 35.00 1.01 25.20
CA GLU A 552 34.38 2.34 25.06
C GLU A 552 35.02 3.42 25.97
N ASP A 553 35.76 3.00 27.00
CA ASP A 553 36.52 3.85 27.91
C ASP A 553 37.82 4.40 27.29
N ASN A 554 38.24 3.91 26.12
CA ASN A 554 39.40 4.43 25.40
C ASN A 554 39.13 5.84 24.82
N LEU A 555 39.96 6.81 25.23
CA LEU A 555 39.88 8.22 24.81
C LEU A 555 39.82 8.41 23.28
N PHE A 556 40.58 7.63 22.52
CA PHE A 556 40.64 7.75 21.06
C PHE A 556 39.42 7.12 20.39
N LYS A 557 38.86 6.05 20.97
CA LYS A 557 37.58 5.48 20.53
C LYS A 557 36.42 6.44 20.79
N ALA A 558 36.42 7.15 21.92
CA ALA A 558 35.46 8.21 22.19
C ALA A 558 35.58 9.37 21.18
N LEU A 559 36.81 9.78 20.83
CA LEU A 559 37.06 10.80 19.80
C LEU A 559 36.68 10.34 18.38
N GLU A 560 36.84 9.05 18.04
CA GLU A 560 36.33 8.44 16.79
C GLU A 560 34.82 8.66 16.65
N THR A 561 34.06 8.31 17.70
CA THR A 561 32.60 8.49 17.74
C THR A 561 32.19 9.95 17.70
N MET A 562 32.81 10.84 18.49
CA MET A 562 32.52 12.29 18.43
C MET A 562 32.78 12.89 17.05
N GLY A 563 33.86 12.48 16.38
CA GLY A 563 34.16 12.88 15.00
C GLY A 563 33.13 12.35 14.01
N SER A 564 32.68 11.11 14.18
CA SER A 564 31.63 10.49 13.37
C SER A 564 30.29 11.21 13.51
N ASP A 565 29.86 11.49 14.75
CA ASP A 565 28.62 12.23 15.04
C ASP A 565 28.68 13.66 14.48
N HIS A 566 29.84 14.32 14.52
CA HIS A 566 30.03 15.63 13.89
C HIS A 566 29.90 15.58 12.36
N ILE A 567 30.37 14.50 11.71
CA ILE A 567 30.18 14.27 10.27
C ILE A 567 28.71 14.02 9.95
N VAL A 568 28.01 13.20 10.74
CA VAL A 568 26.56 12.96 10.59
C VAL A 568 25.77 14.25 10.75
N ALA A 569 26.05 15.05 11.79
CA ALA A 569 25.42 16.34 12.02
C ALA A 569 25.69 17.33 10.87
N SER A 570 26.91 17.37 10.33
CA SER A 570 27.28 18.23 9.21
C SER A 570 26.58 17.83 7.90
N LEU A 571 26.43 16.53 7.65
CA LEU A 571 25.71 16.00 6.47
C LEU A 571 24.19 16.20 6.59
N ASN A 572 23.63 16.12 7.80
CA ASN A 572 22.24 16.50 8.07
C ASN A 572 22.03 18.00 7.84
N ALA A 573 22.87 18.87 8.42
CA ALA A 573 22.76 20.32 8.20
C ALA A 573 22.87 20.72 6.71
N MET A 574 23.69 20.00 5.92
CA MET A 574 23.74 20.17 4.47
C MET A 574 22.44 19.73 3.78
N ARG A 575 21.86 18.57 4.16
CA ARG A 575 20.56 18.10 3.68
C ARG A 575 19.47 19.13 3.97
N ASP A 576 19.36 19.57 5.22
CA ASP A 576 18.29 20.44 5.69
C ASP A 576 18.35 21.83 5.01
N LEU A 577 19.57 22.33 4.76
CA LEU A 577 19.80 23.55 3.97
C LEU A 577 19.46 23.36 2.47
N ARG A 578 19.87 22.24 1.86
CA ARG A 578 19.54 21.89 0.46
C ARG A 578 18.03 21.82 0.27
N ASP A 579 17.34 21.19 1.20
CA ASP A 579 15.92 20.83 1.11
C ASP A 579 15.04 22.06 1.30
N SER A 580 15.28 22.85 2.35
CA SER A 580 14.61 24.14 2.54
C SER A 580 14.92 25.17 1.44
N THR A 581 16.09 25.09 0.81
CA THR A 581 16.41 25.92 -0.36
C THR A 581 15.68 25.44 -1.62
N THR A 582 15.56 24.12 -1.81
CA THR A 582 14.86 23.49 -2.93
C THR A 582 13.37 23.79 -2.88
N GLU A 583 12.74 23.67 -1.71
CA GLU A 583 11.37 24.09 -1.48
C GLU A 583 11.16 25.59 -1.73
N ARG A 584 12.00 26.46 -1.14
CA ARG A 584 11.89 27.91 -1.36
C ARG A 584 11.98 28.27 -2.84
N LEU A 585 12.97 27.74 -3.57
CA LEU A 585 13.12 27.99 -5.00
C LEU A 585 11.93 27.46 -5.80
N PHE A 586 11.37 26.30 -5.45
CA PHE A 586 10.15 25.79 -6.08
C PHE A 586 8.97 26.75 -5.89
N MET A 587 8.76 27.23 -4.66
CA MET A 587 7.67 28.17 -4.32
C MET A 587 7.87 29.53 -5.01
N ASP A 588 9.10 30.05 -5.04
CA ASP A 588 9.47 31.35 -5.63
C ASP A 588 9.49 31.33 -7.16
N ILE A 589 9.68 30.18 -7.81
CA ILE A 589 9.62 30.02 -9.27
C ILE A 589 8.17 29.77 -9.72
N TYR A 590 7.55 28.70 -9.21
CA TYR A 590 6.23 28.26 -9.69
C TYR A 590 5.06 29.03 -9.07
N GLY A 591 5.31 29.84 -8.04
CA GLY A 591 4.36 30.79 -7.48
C GLY A 591 4.21 32.09 -8.27
N GLN A 592 5.02 32.34 -9.31
CA GLN A 592 5.02 33.62 -10.02
C GLN A 592 3.76 33.81 -10.88
N PRO A 593 2.92 34.85 -10.65
CA PRO A 593 1.67 35.04 -11.40
C PRO A 593 1.89 35.19 -12.92
N LEU A 594 3.01 35.77 -13.34
CA LEU A 594 3.37 35.89 -14.76
C LEU A 594 3.68 34.53 -15.41
N LEU A 595 4.37 33.63 -14.70
CA LEU A 595 4.66 32.28 -15.19
C LEU A 595 3.38 31.44 -15.26
N GLN A 596 2.55 31.52 -14.21
CA GLN A 596 1.24 30.86 -14.16
C GLN A 596 0.31 31.35 -15.27
N ALA A 597 0.29 32.66 -15.55
CA ALA A 597 -0.48 33.24 -16.66
C ALA A 597 0.07 32.79 -18.03
N ALA A 598 1.39 32.76 -18.21
CA ALA A 598 2.02 32.33 -19.46
C ALA A 598 1.72 30.86 -19.83
N VAL A 599 1.41 30.00 -18.85
CA VAL A 599 0.98 28.61 -19.07
C VAL A 599 -0.55 28.40 -18.97
N GLY A 600 -1.33 29.48 -18.86
CA GLY A 600 -2.80 29.42 -18.86
C GLY A 600 -3.46 28.96 -17.55
N LEU A 601 -2.84 29.25 -16.40
CA LEU A 601 -3.32 28.89 -15.05
C LEU A 601 -3.60 30.11 -14.14
N HIS A 602 -3.55 31.33 -14.69
CA HIS A 602 -3.81 32.58 -13.98
C HIS A 602 -4.37 33.64 -14.94
N GLY A 603 -5.08 34.65 -14.41
CA GLY A 603 -5.70 35.72 -15.22
C GLY A 603 -6.95 35.23 -15.95
N ASP A 604 -8.06 35.08 -15.23
CA ASP A 604 -9.38 34.61 -15.71
C ASP A 604 -9.43 33.21 -16.38
N ALA A 605 -8.30 32.52 -16.51
CA ALA A 605 -8.23 31.14 -16.95
C ALA A 605 -8.98 30.19 -16.00
N HIS A 606 -10.18 29.73 -16.40
CA HIS A 606 -11.03 28.81 -15.63
C HIS A 606 -10.49 27.36 -15.48
N VAL A 607 -9.20 27.13 -15.74
CA VAL A 607 -8.56 25.80 -15.64
C VAL A 607 -8.17 25.52 -14.19
N HIS A 608 -9.19 25.35 -13.33
CA HIS A 608 -9.00 24.74 -12.02
C HIS A 608 -8.59 23.27 -12.18
N ARG A 609 -7.81 22.75 -11.22
CA ARG A 609 -7.48 21.32 -11.12
C ARG A 609 -8.77 20.50 -11.12
N ARG A 610 -8.89 19.51 -12.02
CA ARG A 610 -10.07 18.66 -12.12
C ARG A 610 -10.29 17.89 -10.81
N ARG A 611 -11.45 18.04 -10.19
CA ARG A 611 -11.89 17.32 -8.99
C ARG A 611 -13.17 16.55 -9.33
N PRO A 612 -13.10 15.24 -9.63
CA PRO A 612 -14.24 14.47 -10.15
C PRO A 612 -15.50 14.51 -9.27
N GLY A 613 -15.36 14.52 -7.94
CA GLY A 613 -16.49 14.67 -7.00
C GLY A 613 -17.29 15.97 -7.17
N ALA A 614 -16.62 17.07 -7.52
CA ALA A 614 -17.25 18.38 -7.69
C ALA A 614 -17.92 18.58 -9.07
N GLU A 615 -17.84 17.60 -9.98
CA GLU A 615 -18.38 17.74 -11.34
C GLU A 615 -19.93 17.75 -11.34
N PRO A 616 -20.61 18.61 -12.15
CA PRO A 616 -22.07 18.72 -12.13
C PRO A 616 -22.83 17.44 -12.49
N GLU A 617 -22.18 16.52 -13.22
CA GLU A 617 -22.74 15.19 -13.52
C GLU A 617 -22.61 14.24 -12.32
N HIS A 618 -21.51 14.32 -11.59
CA HIS A 618 -21.30 13.54 -10.36
C HIS A 618 -22.30 13.94 -9.27
N ARG A 619 -22.50 15.24 -9.03
CA ARG A 619 -23.52 15.71 -8.08
C ARG A 619 -24.95 15.30 -8.44
N ARG A 620 -25.25 15.05 -9.73
CA ARG A 620 -26.53 14.45 -10.17
C ARG A 620 -26.59 12.96 -9.86
N PHE A 621 -25.49 12.23 -10.03
CA PHE A 621 -25.38 10.83 -9.60
C PHE A 621 -25.60 10.70 -8.08
N LEU A 622 -24.95 11.54 -7.26
CA LEU A 622 -25.16 11.56 -5.81
C LEU A 622 -26.63 11.82 -5.43
N ALA A 623 -27.26 12.83 -6.04
CA ALA A 623 -28.68 13.14 -5.81
C ALA A 623 -29.62 11.99 -6.23
N ASN A 624 -29.33 11.31 -7.34
CA ASN A 624 -30.08 10.13 -7.78
C ASN A 624 -29.91 8.96 -6.80
N ARG A 625 -28.67 8.67 -6.37
CA ARG A 625 -28.35 7.58 -5.43
C ARG A 625 -29.03 7.77 -4.07
N GLN A 626 -29.07 9.00 -3.56
CA GLN A 626 -29.86 9.32 -2.36
C GLN A 626 -31.37 9.11 -2.58
N ASN A 627 -31.91 9.42 -3.76
CA ASN A 627 -33.33 9.19 -4.05
C ASN A 627 -33.66 7.70 -4.21
N GLU A 628 -32.79 6.90 -4.82
CA GLU A 628 -32.91 5.43 -4.84
C GLU A 628 -32.97 4.85 -3.41
N LEU A 629 -32.09 5.30 -2.53
CA LEU A 629 -32.05 4.87 -1.13
C LEU A 629 -33.31 5.30 -0.36
N ARG A 630 -33.80 6.54 -0.56
CA ARG A 630 -35.10 7.00 -0.02
C ARG A 630 -36.25 6.10 -0.48
N ASP A 631 -36.27 5.75 -1.76
CA ASP A 631 -37.25 4.83 -2.34
C ASP A 631 -37.13 3.39 -1.80
N GLN A 632 -36.00 3.00 -1.19
CA GLN A 632 -35.81 1.69 -0.57
C GLN A 632 -36.17 1.63 0.92
N ILE A 633 -36.33 2.76 1.62
CA ILE A 633 -36.52 2.78 3.10
C ILE A 633 -37.70 1.89 3.54
N ALA A 634 -38.82 1.96 2.82
CA ALA A 634 -40.04 1.19 3.08
C ALA A 634 -40.18 -0.10 2.23
N LYS A 635 -39.08 -0.58 1.61
CA LYS A 635 -39.04 -1.82 0.82
C LYS A 635 -38.17 -2.87 1.52
N GLY A 636 -38.53 -4.14 1.37
CA GLY A 636 -37.89 -5.29 2.04
C GLY A 636 -38.89 -6.08 2.87
N GLY A 637 -38.39 -6.83 3.85
CA GLY A 637 -39.17 -7.62 4.80
C GLY A 637 -38.40 -7.85 6.10
N PRO A 638 -38.52 -9.04 6.73
CA PRO A 638 -37.91 -9.32 8.03
C PRO A 638 -36.38 -9.25 8.06
N HIS A 639 -35.69 -9.69 7.01
CA HIS A 639 -34.21 -9.72 6.98
C HIS A 639 -33.64 -8.29 7.01
N GLU A 640 -34.23 -7.38 6.24
CA GLU A 640 -33.96 -5.95 6.24
C GLU A 640 -34.27 -5.33 7.61
N ALA A 641 -35.43 -5.66 8.20
CA ALA A 641 -35.82 -5.16 9.51
C ALA A 641 -34.86 -5.60 10.64
N ILE A 642 -34.43 -6.86 10.64
CA ILE A 642 -33.47 -7.40 11.62
C ILE A 642 -32.09 -6.76 11.41
N MET A 643 -31.59 -6.70 10.17
CA MET A 643 -30.27 -6.12 9.89
C MET A 643 -30.21 -4.63 10.22
N ARG A 644 -31.25 -3.88 9.85
CA ARG A 644 -31.42 -2.46 10.22
C ARG A 644 -31.45 -2.27 11.75
N SER A 645 -32.12 -3.17 12.47
CA SER A 645 -32.15 -3.16 13.93
C SER A 645 -30.77 -3.45 14.55
N LEU A 646 -30.05 -4.44 14.02
CA LEU A 646 -28.69 -4.80 14.43
C LEU A 646 -27.75 -3.60 14.27
N ILE A 647 -27.68 -3.01 13.08
CA ILE A 647 -26.82 -1.86 12.77
C ILE A 647 -27.17 -0.66 13.66
N TYR A 648 -28.46 -0.39 13.92
CA TYR A 648 -28.87 0.71 14.78
C TYR A 648 -28.43 0.52 16.24
N VAL A 649 -28.68 -0.66 16.84
CA VAL A 649 -28.33 -0.95 18.24
C VAL A 649 -26.82 -0.81 18.45
N LEU A 650 -26.02 -1.42 17.56
CA LEU A 650 -24.57 -1.34 17.58
C LEU A 650 -24.03 0.08 17.31
N GLY A 651 -24.88 1.01 16.86
CA GLY A 651 -24.62 2.45 16.93
C GLY A 651 -24.42 3.16 15.61
N GLY A 652 -24.83 2.56 14.48
CA GLY A 652 -24.65 3.15 13.16
C GLY A 652 -23.25 2.93 12.57
N ALA A 653 -22.39 2.21 13.29
CA ALA A 653 -21.28 1.44 12.73
C ALA A 653 -21.29 0.08 13.45
N PRO A 654 -21.65 -1.04 12.79
CA PRO A 654 -21.77 -2.36 13.43
C PRO A 654 -20.39 -3.01 13.67
N ALA A 655 -19.37 -2.18 13.87
CA ALA A 655 -18.00 -2.43 13.45
C ALA A 655 -17.02 -1.38 14.01
N THR A 656 -17.01 -1.17 15.33
CA THR A 656 -15.95 -0.40 16.00
C THR A 656 -14.78 -1.30 16.47
N ASP A 657 -15.04 -2.59 16.68
CA ASP A 657 -14.13 -3.56 17.30
C ASP A 657 -14.41 -5.02 16.86
N GLU A 658 -13.50 -5.94 17.19
CA GLU A 658 -13.64 -7.39 16.89
C GLU A 658 -14.93 -8.00 17.49
N ARG A 659 -15.41 -7.49 18.63
CA ARG A 659 -16.61 -8.00 19.31
C ARG A 659 -17.84 -7.87 18.41
N ASN A 660 -18.04 -6.70 17.82
CA ASN A 660 -19.19 -6.45 16.95
C ASN A 660 -19.10 -7.25 15.63
N PHE A 661 -17.89 -7.59 15.15
CA PHE A 661 -17.74 -8.56 14.06
C PHE A 661 -18.13 -10.00 14.46
N LYS A 662 -17.82 -10.44 15.69
CA LYS A 662 -18.32 -11.74 16.22
C LYS A 662 -19.85 -11.75 16.25
N ARG A 663 -20.50 -10.66 16.67
CA ARG A 663 -21.96 -10.48 16.56
C ARG A 663 -22.44 -10.55 15.10
N LEU A 664 -21.77 -9.87 14.17
CA LEU A 664 -22.14 -9.89 12.74
C LEU A 664 -22.00 -11.29 12.12
N ARG A 665 -20.93 -12.04 12.43
CA ARG A 665 -20.73 -13.44 12.01
C ARG A 665 -21.82 -14.37 12.58
N ALA A 666 -22.19 -14.22 13.85
CA ALA A 666 -23.32 -14.94 14.44
C ALA A 666 -24.64 -14.61 13.72
N SER A 667 -24.90 -13.33 13.45
CA SER A 667 -26.11 -12.89 12.73
C SER A 667 -26.24 -13.52 11.34
N ARG A 668 -25.13 -13.73 10.60
CA ARG A 668 -25.15 -14.43 9.31
C ARG A 668 -25.56 -15.90 9.45
N ALA A 669 -25.11 -16.58 10.51
CA ALA A 669 -25.46 -17.98 10.76
C ALA A 669 -26.93 -18.14 11.19
N GLU A 670 -27.51 -17.14 11.86
CA GLU A 670 -28.90 -17.16 12.35
C GLU A 670 -29.93 -16.60 11.36
N LEU A 671 -29.59 -15.59 10.56
CA LEU A 671 -30.51 -14.97 9.58
C LEU A 671 -30.91 -15.94 8.48
N GLU A 672 -29.94 -16.59 7.84
CA GLU A 672 -30.20 -17.63 6.85
C GLU A 672 -28.93 -18.50 6.67
N PRO A 673 -28.92 -19.76 7.15
CA PRO A 673 -27.74 -20.65 7.09
C PRO A 673 -27.19 -20.96 5.68
N GLY A 674 -27.87 -20.53 4.62
CA GLY A 674 -27.45 -20.68 3.22
C GLY A 674 -27.01 -19.38 2.53
N ILE A 675 -27.08 -18.20 3.17
CA ILE A 675 -26.82 -16.93 2.47
C ILE A 675 -25.35 -16.80 2.06
N LYS A 676 -25.12 -16.50 0.78
CA LYS A 676 -23.78 -16.18 0.25
C LYS A 676 -23.25 -14.93 0.92
N LEU A 677 -21.94 -14.87 1.16
CA LEU A 677 -21.32 -13.70 1.80
C LEU A 677 -21.52 -12.42 0.95
N SER A 678 -21.58 -12.54 -0.37
CA SER A 678 -21.91 -11.44 -1.30
C SER A 678 -23.26 -10.77 -0.99
N ASP A 679 -24.29 -11.59 -0.81
CA ASP A 679 -25.67 -11.12 -0.61
C ASP A 679 -25.87 -10.63 0.82
N PHE A 680 -25.21 -11.27 1.80
CA PHE A 680 -25.14 -10.77 3.18
C PHE A 680 -24.45 -9.40 3.26
N LYS A 681 -23.30 -9.21 2.61
CA LYS A 681 -22.62 -7.91 2.52
C LYS A 681 -23.50 -6.84 1.90
N ARG A 682 -24.18 -7.16 0.79
CA ARG A 682 -25.10 -6.22 0.13
C ARG A 682 -26.19 -5.76 1.12
N LEU A 683 -26.84 -6.70 1.81
CA LEU A 683 -27.85 -6.39 2.84
C LEU A 683 -27.30 -5.50 3.97
N VAL A 684 -26.08 -5.77 4.47
CA VAL A 684 -25.42 -4.92 5.48
C VAL A 684 -25.18 -3.50 4.96
N ARG A 685 -24.59 -3.36 3.76
CA ARG A 685 -24.26 -2.05 3.16
C ARG A 685 -25.52 -1.23 2.80
N GLU A 686 -26.56 -1.86 2.27
CA GLU A 686 -27.84 -1.22 1.94
C GLU A 686 -28.57 -0.71 3.18
N GLN A 687 -28.74 -1.54 4.22
CA GLN A 687 -29.43 -1.12 5.45
C GLN A 687 -28.61 -0.11 6.28
N PHE A 688 -27.28 -0.16 6.21
CA PHE A 688 -26.41 0.89 6.76
C PHE A 688 -26.64 2.23 6.07
N SER A 689 -26.63 2.25 4.73
CA SER A 689 -26.80 3.48 3.93
C SER A 689 -28.19 4.10 4.14
N ILE A 690 -29.23 3.27 4.25
CA ILE A 690 -30.58 3.71 4.65
C ILE A 690 -30.60 4.38 6.04
N LEU A 691 -29.94 3.78 7.05
CA LEU A 691 -29.86 4.35 8.40
C LEU A 691 -29.04 5.63 8.50
N LYS A 692 -28.01 5.79 7.64
CA LYS A 692 -27.22 7.01 7.56
C LYS A 692 -28.02 8.15 6.92
N LEU A 693 -28.78 7.85 5.86
CA LEU A 693 -29.49 8.83 5.04
C LEU A 693 -30.71 9.43 5.74
N ASP A 694 -31.58 8.59 6.33
CA ASP A 694 -32.65 9.05 7.23
C ASP A 694 -32.89 8.00 8.32
N ARG A 695 -32.18 8.15 9.44
CA ARG A 695 -32.28 7.29 10.61
C ARG A 695 -33.69 7.24 11.22
N GLU A 696 -34.47 8.32 11.13
CA GLU A 696 -35.79 8.37 11.76
C GLU A 696 -36.83 7.65 10.89
N GLN A 697 -36.86 7.94 9.58
CA GLN A 697 -37.72 7.24 8.63
C GLN A 697 -37.35 5.76 8.52
N ALA A 698 -36.06 5.41 8.58
CA ALA A 698 -35.58 4.03 8.58
C ALA A 698 -36.06 3.21 9.79
N LEU A 699 -36.14 3.81 10.98
CA LEU A 699 -36.66 3.14 12.18
C LEU A 699 -38.19 3.10 12.21
N ASN A 700 -38.86 4.19 11.80
CA ASN A 700 -40.32 4.27 11.79
C ASN A 700 -40.98 3.32 10.78
N THR A 701 -40.26 2.84 9.77
CA THR A 701 -40.72 1.84 8.78
C THR A 701 -40.51 0.38 9.22
N LEU A 702 -39.80 0.10 10.32
CA LEU A 702 -39.64 -1.26 10.86
C LEU A 702 -40.97 -2.02 11.08
N PRO A 703 -42.07 -1.40 11.58
CA PRO A 703 -43.35 -2.08 11.72
C PRO A 703 -44.02 -2.45 10.39
N GLU A 704 -43.68 -1.72 9.31
CA GLU A 704 -44.21 -1.97 7.96
C GLU A 704 -43.47 -3.14 7.29
N LEU A 705 -42.15 -3.22 7.46
CA LEU A 705 -41.31 -4.34 6.98
C LEU A 705 -41.63 -5.68 7.69
N LEU A 706 -42.20 -5.62 8.89
CA LEU A 706 -42.64 -6.78 9.66
C LEU A 706 -44.15 -7.08 9.48
N ALA A 707 -44.87 -6.31 8.68
CA ALA A 707 -46.31 -6.47 8.50
C ALA A 707 -46.66 -7.84 7.90
N GLY A 708 -47.51 -8.59 8.60
CA GLY A 708 -47.92 -9.95 8.22
C GLY A 708 -47.13 -11.09 8.86
N GLN A 709 -46.06 -10.80 9.61
CA GLN A 709 -45.43 -11.77 10.50
C GLN A 709 -46.38 -12.14 11.66
N SER A 710 -46.32 -13.39 12.14
CA SER A 710 -47.07 -13.78 13.33
C SER A 710 -46.37 -13.28 14.61
N SER A 711 -47.11 -13.21 15.71
CA SER A 711 -46.53 -12.81 17.00
C SER A 711 -45.35 -13.71 17.42
N SER A 712 -45.39 -15.00 17.08
CA SER A 712 -44.31 -15.95 17.33
C SER A 712 -43.06 -15.72 16.48
N ASP A 713 -43.22 -15.22 15.25
CA ASP A 713 -42.09 -14.91 14.37
C ASP A 713 -41.40 -13.64 14.85
N ILE A 714 -42.18 -12.63 15.27
CA ILE A 714 -41.68 -11.42 15.92
C ILE A 714 -40.92 -11.75 17.22
N ASP A 715 -41.45 -12.66 18.06
CA ASP A 715 -40.77 -13.14 19.27
C ASP A 715 -39.47 -13.90 18.93
N ALA A 716 -39.45 -14.68 17.85
CA ALA A 716 -38.23 -15.34 17.36
C ALA A 716 -37.19 -14.32 16.88
N HIS A 717 -37.57 -13.31 16.09
CA HIS A 717 -36.65 -12.26 15.63
C HIS A 717 -36.05 -11.45 16.78
N ILE A 718 -36.84 -11.11 17.81
CA ILE A 718 -36.33 -10.46 19.02
C ILE A 718 -35.34 -11.38 19.74
N LYS A 719 -35.65 -12.67 19.87
CA LYS A 719 -34.75 -13.65 20.51
C LYS A 719 -33.45 -13.88 19.75
N ASN A 720 -33.47 -13.89 18.42
CA ASN A 720 -32.25 -13.95 17.61
C ASN A 720 -31.38 -12.70 17.83
N LEU A 721 -31.98 -11.50 17.88
CA LEU A 721 -31.26 -10.29 18.26
C LEU A 721 -30.65 -10.40 19.67
N GLU A 722 -31.39 -10.93 20.67
CA GLU A 722 -30.84 -11.19 22.01
C GLU A 722 -29.64 -12.16 21.98
N HIS A 723 -29.71 -13.22 21.18
CA HIS A 723 -28.61 -14.20 21.05
C HIS A 723 -27.37 -13.58 20.41
N VAL A 724 -27.56 -12.87 19.28
CA VAL A 724 -26.52 -12.15 18.56
C VAL A 724 -25.86 -11.08 19.43
N PHE A 725 -26.63 -10.34 20.25
CA PHE A 725 -26.05 -9.34 21.16
C PHE A 725 -25.24 -10.00 22.29
N ALA A 726 -25.72 -11.10 22.86
CA ALA A 726 -25.01 -11.84 23.91
C ALA A 726 -23.71 -12.52 23.43
N ALA A 727 -23.58 -12.79 22.12
CA ALA A 727 -22.45 -13.52 21.53
C ALA A 727 -21.06 -12.88 21.69
N SER A 728 -20.98 -11.63 22.17
CA SER A 728 -19.70 -10.95 22.43
C SER A 728 -19.70 -10.13 23.75
N GLY A 729 -20.43 -10.60 24.76
CA GLY A 729 -20.55 -9.93 26.06
C GLY A 729 -21.74 -8.97 26.15
N GLU A 730 -21.81 -8.23 27.25
CA GLU A 730 -22.93 -7.34 27.56
C GLU A 730 -23.06 -6.15 26.57
N LEU A 731 -24.24 -5.53 26.56
CA LEU A 731 -24.49 -4.29 25.82
C LEU A 731 -24.16 -3.08 26.71
N SER A 732 -23.56 -2.05 26.12
CA SER A 732 -23.43 -0.75 26.78
C SER A 732 -24.81 -0.13 27.04
N GLU A 733 -24.91 0.78 28.01
CA GLU A 733 -26.15 1.44 28.41
C GLU A 733 -26.91 2.00 27.18
N HIS A 734 -26.23 2.78 26.34
CA HIS A 734 -26.80 3.31 25.09
C HIS A 734 -27.22 2.25 24.06
N ALA A 735 -26.55 1.09 24.00
CA ALA A 735 -27.00 0.00 23.12
C ALA A 735 -28.25 -0.69 23.69
N SER A 736 -28.34 -0.82 25.02
CA SER A 736 -29.53 -1.33 25.71
C SER A 736 -30.75 -0.40 25.56
N GLU A 737 -30.56 0.92 25.63
CA GLU A 737 -31.57 1.94 25.31
C GLU A 737 -32.10 1.77 23.88
N ARG A 738 -31.19 1.73 22.88
CA ARG A 738 -31.55 1.52 21.46
C ARG A 738 -32.27 0.19 21.23
N PHE A 739 -31.84 -0.88 21.91
CA PHE A 739 -32.49 -2.18 21.75
C PHE A 739 -33.89 -2.20 22.36
N THR A 740 -34.10 -1.48 23.47
CA THR A 740 -35.44 -1.25 24.05
C THR A 740 -36.35 -0.48 23.08
N GLN A 741 -35.82 0.52 22.37
CA GLN A 741 -36.53 1.22 21.30
C GLN A 741 -36.89 0.29 20.12
N ILE A 742 -35.97 -0.60 19.70
CA ILE A 742 -36.24 -1.60 18.66
C ILE A 742 -37.37 -2.55 19.09
N LYS A 743 -37.36 -3.08 20.31
CA LYS A 743 -38.45 -3.95 20.83
C LYS A 743 -39.80 -3.23 20.76
N ALA A 744 -39.86 -1.97 21.20
CA ALA A 744 -41.07 -1.15 21.13
C ALA A 744 -41.53 -0.79 19.71
N LEU A 745 -40.69 -0.98 18.68
CA LEU A 745 -41.08 -0.87 17.26
C LEU A 745 -41.57 -2.23 16.72
N PHE A 746 -40.89 -3.33 17.07
CA PHE A 746 -41.32 -4.69 16.71
C PHE A 746 -42.69 -5.04 17.33
N ASP A 747 -42.95 -4.62 18.57
CA ASP A 747 -44.24 -4.83 19.23
C ASP A 747 -45.41 -4.11 18.52
N LYS A 748 -45.16 -3.02 17.78
CA LYS A 748 -46.19 -2.34 16.96
C LYS A 748 -46.57 -3.11 15.70
N ALA A 749 -45.71 -4.02 15.22
CA ALA A 749 -45.98 -4.85 14.05
C ALA A 749 -46.94 -6.03 14.35
N ARG A 750 -47.12 -6.37 15.64
CA ARG A 750 -47.90 -7.53 16.05
C ARG A 750 -49.35 -7.40 15.60
N PRO A 751 -49.95 -8.45 14.98
CA PRO A 751 -51.36 -8.42 14.60
C PRO A 751 -52.23 -8.21 15.85
N SER A 752 -53.11 -7.21 15.79
CA SER A 752 -53.97 -6.90 16.94
C SER A 752 -54.87 -8.10 17.27
N LYS A 753 -54.94 -8.46 18.55
CA LYS A 753 -55.85 -9.51 19.01
C LYS A 753 -57.28 -9.06 18.72
N PHE A 754 -57.92 -9.68 17.72
CA PHE A 754 -59.37 -9.60 17.54
C PHE A 754 -60.04 -10.10 18.83
N VAL A 755 -60.52 -9.15 19.64
CA VAL A 755 -61.35 -9.45 20.80
C VAL A 755 -62.70 -9.92 20.26
N THR A 756 -62.87 -11.24 20.18
CA THR A 756 -64.15 -11.89 19.85
C THR A 756 -65.08 -11.78 21.05
N ASP A 757 -65.62 -10.57 21.24
CA ASP A 757 -66.43 -10.24 22.40
C ASP A 757 -67.74 -11.07 22.42
N LYS A 758 -67.86 -11.93 23.45
CA LYS A 758 -68.95 -12.90 23.57
C LYS A 758 -70.22 -12.23 24.10
N THR A 759 -70.92 -11.50 23.24
CA THR A 759 -72.27 -11.00 23.57
C THR A 759 -73.26 -12.17 23.64
N ALA A 760 -73.61 -12.56 24.87
CA ALA A 760 -74.63 -13.56 25.14
C ALA A 760 -76.05 -13.04 24.84
N ALA A 761 -77.00 -13.96 24.67
CA ALA A 761 -78.33 -13.65 24.12
C ALA A 761 -79.24 -12.81 25.03
N SER A 762 -80.04 -11.94 24.41
CA SER A 762 -81.36 -11.52 24.91
C SER A 762 -82.39 -11.59 23.76
N LYS A 763 -83.69 -11.51 24.08
CA LYS A 763 -84.78 -12.02 23.22
C LYS A 763 -85.73 -10.91 22.71
N SER A 764 -86.33 -11.19 21.55
CA SER A 764 -87.57 -10.59 21.01
C SER A 764 -87.44 -9.13 20.48
N SER A 765 -88.31 -8.62 19.59
CA SER A 765 -89.60 -9.14 19.09
C SER A 765 -89.96 -8.64 17.66
N THR A 766 -90.96 -9.27 17.04
CA THR A 766 -91.85 -8.77 15.95
C THR A 766 -91.28 -8.20 14.64
N THR A 767 -91.08 -9.11 13.68
CA THR A 767 -91.80 -9.18 12.39
C THR A 767 -92.44 -7.91 11.78
N LYS A 768 -91.98 -7.50 10.57
CA LYS A 768 -92.73 -7.56 9.28
C LYS A 768 -91.99 -6.93 8.07
N SER A 769 -92.23 -7.51 6.89
CA SER A 769 -92.30 -6.93 5.52
C SER A 769 -91.33 -5.82 5.05
N SER A 770 -90.81 -5.80 3.81
CA SER A 770 -90.77 -6.77 2.69
C SER A 770 -90.07 -6.11 1.47
N THR A 771 -89.33 -6.88 0.66
CA THR A 771 -89.11 -6.73 -0.82
C THR A 771 -88.82 -5.33 -1.42
N THR A 772 -87.86 -5.12 -2.35
CA THR A 772 -87.62 -5.93 -3.56
C THR A 772 -86.29 -5.57 -4.25
N LYS A 773 -85.66 -6.57 -4.91
CA LYS A 773 -84.70 -6.57 -6.05
C LYS A 773 -84.01 -5.27 -6.51
N SER A 774 -82.69 -5.39 -6.75
CA SER A 774 -81.90 -4.57 -7.69
C SER A 774 -82.44 -4.63 -9.14
N PRO A 775 -82.04 -3.69 -10.02
CA PRO A 775 -80.85 -3.96 -10.85
C PRO A 775 -79.91 -2.74 -11.01
N ALA A 776 -78.69 -3.00 -11.50
CA ALA A 776 -77.74 -1.95 -11.91
C ALA A 776 -77.97 -1.54 -13.38
N ILE A 777 -77.61 -0.30 -13.76
CA ILE A 777 -77.11 0.03 -15.10
C ILE A 777 -76.41 1.41 -15.14
N LYS A 778 -75.23 1.41 -15.78
CA LYS A 778 -74.46 2.47 -16.48
C LYS A 778 -74.37 3.90 -15.90
N SER A 779 -73.13 4.37 -15.83
CA SER A 779 -72.72 5.78 -15.72
C SER A 779 -72.90 6.55 -17.03
N ALA A 780 -73.41 7.79 -16.95
CA ALA A 780 -73.13 8.90 -17.87
C ALA A 780 -73.75 10.22 -17.36
N THR A 781 -72.92 11.20 -16.97
CA THR A 781 -73.36 12.59 -16.76
C THR A 781 -72.19 13.57 -16.98
N ALA A 782 -72.49 14.74 -17.51
CA ALA A 782 -71.53 15.80 -17.80
C ALA A 782 -71.72 17.03 -16.89
N LYS A 783 -70.89 18.05 -17.11
CA LYS A 783 -70.87 19.38 -16.46
C LYS A 783 -72.25 19.98 -16.14
N PRO A 784 -72.28 20.81 -15.08
CA PRO A 784 -72.43 22.26 -15.28
C PRO A 784 -71.24 23.07 -14.68
N ALA A 785 -71.17 24.40 -14.70
CA ALA A 785 -71.37 25.40 -15.78
C ALA A 785 -71.19 26.84 -15.19
N SER A 786 -70.50 27.74 -15.90
CA SER A 786 -70.40 29.21 -15.60
C SER A 786 -69.68 29.57 -14.26
N SER A 787 -69.27 30.81 -13.93
CA SER A 787 -68.82 32.05 -14.63
C SER A 787 -68.24 33.03 -13.55
N LYS A 788 -67.89 34.34 -13.69
CA LYS A 788 -68.03 35.37 -14.74
C LYS A 788 -67.11 36.60 -14.46
N ALA A 789 -66.27 37.04 -15.42
CA ALA A 789 -65.68 38.41 -15.55
C ALA A 789 -64.80 38.97 -14.38
N ALA A 790 -64.08 40.11 -14.48
CA ALA A 790 -63.25 40.68 -15.57
C ALA A 790 -62.40 41.89 -15.09
N SER A 791 -61.26 42.16 -15.75
CA SER A 791 -60.56 43.47 -15.84
C SER A 791 -59.83 44.00 -14.57
N ALA A 792 -58.89 44.97 -14.62
CA ALA A 792 -58.33 45.74 -15.76
C ALA A 792 -56.94 46.39 -15.47
N LYS A 793 -56.12 46.56 -16.53
CA LYS A 793 -55.07 47.62 -16.74
C LYS A 793 -53.84 47.61 -15.80
N ALA A 794 -52.68 48.19 -16.16
CA ALA A 794 -52.24 48.94 -17.36
C ALA A 794 -50.82 48.46 -17.79
N ALA A 795 -50.46 48.36 -19.08
CA ALA A 795 -49.84 49.40 -19.94
C ALA A 795 -48.44 49.90 -19.43
N SER A 796 -47.36 50.03 -20.22
CA SER A 796 -47.10 49.83 -21.67
C SER A 796 -45.55 49.71 -21.89
N LYS A 797 -44.92 49.57 -23.08
CA LYS A 797 -45.30 49.82 -24.49
C LYS A 797 -44.25 49.19 -25.47
N ALA A 798 -44.71 48.72 -26.65
CA ALA A 798 -44.01 48.68 -27.98
C ALA A 798 -42.60 48.03 -28.13
N SER A 799 -42.21 47.40 -29.26
CA SER A 799 -42.86 47.09 -30.57
C SER A 799 -42.06 45.94 -31.25
N VAL A 800 -42.68 44.86 -31.77
CA VAL A 800 -43.14 44.62 -33.16
C VAL A 800 -41.97 44.54 -34.18
N ALA A 801 -41.81 43.53 -35.06
CA ALA A 801 -42.81 42.64 -35.70
C ALA A 801 -42.30 41.21 -36.09
N GLN A 802 -43.24 40.24 -36.19
CA GLN A 802 -43.48 39.27 -37.31
C GLN A 802 -42.34 38.33 -37.83
N ALA A 803 -42.57 37.16 -38.47
CA ALA A 803 -43.71 36.22 -38.67
C ALA A 803 -43.24 35.02 -39.56
N ASP A 804 -43.81 33.81 -39.61
CA ASP A 804 -44.54 32.96 -38.63
C ASP A 804 -44.67 31.49 -39.16
N SER A 805 -45.21 30.58 -38.34
CA SER A 805 -45.98 29.35 -38.68
C SER A 805 -45.42 28.22 -39.60
N LYS A 806 -45.09 27.06 -38.97
CA LYS A 806 -45.69 25.69 -39.08
C LYS A 806 -45.97 25.00 -40.46
N PRO A 807 -46.21 23.65 -40.54
CA PRO A 807 -46.20 22.56 -39.53
C PRO A 807 -45.47 21.23 -39.94
N GLU A 808 -45.71 20.17 -39.15
CA GLU A 808 -45.13 18.79 -39.13
C GLU A 808 -45.38 17.86 -40.36
N ALA A 809 -44.54 16.81 -40.55
CA ALA A 809 -44.97 15.38 -40.59
C ALA A 809 -43.88 14.30 -40.91
N LYS A 810 -43.94 13.17 -40.17
CA LYS A 810 -43.65 11.73 -40.54
C LYS A 810 -42.23 11.17 -40.82
N LYS A 811 -42.08 9.89 -40.42
CA LYS A 811 -41.07 8.83 -40.73
C LYS A 811 -41.33 8.19 -42.11
N PRO A 812 -40.40 7.47 -42.79
CA PRO A 812 -40.08 6.05 -42.44
C PRO A 812 -38.64 5.58 -42.81
N GLU A 813 -38.46 4.26 -43.00
CA GLU A 813 -37.21 3.50 -43.27
C GLU A 813 -37.12 2.93 -44.72
N ALA A 814 -36.03 2.21 -45.03
CA ALA A 814 -35.86 1.12 -46.05
C ALA A 814 -35.13 1.36 -47.42
N GLU A 815 -33.96 0.71 -47.54
CA GLU A 815 -33.52 -0.31 -48.54
C GLU A 815 -33.30 -0.10 -50.08
N GLU A 816 -32.19 -0.72 -50.56
CA GLU A 816 -31.94 -1.36 -51.90
C GLU A 816 -31.87 -0.48 -53.21
N LYS A 817 -31.24 -0.87 -54.34
CA LYS A 817 -30.39 -2.03 -54.78
C LYS A 817 -29.55 -1.69 -56.05
N ALA A 818 -28.38 -2.32 -56.24
CA ALA A 818 -27.76 -2.79 -57.53
C ALA A 818 -26.26 -3.12 -57.30
N THR A 819 -25.66 -4.32 -57.43
CA THR A 819 -25.69 -5.46 -58.39
C THR A 819 -24.94 -5.25 -59.72
N ALA A 820 -23.70 -5.76 -59.83
CA ALA A 820 -23.30 -6.79 -60.81
C ALA A 820 -21.81 -7.22 -60.74
N SER A 821 -21.57 -8.47 -61.15
CA SER A 821 -20.32 -9.23 -61.40
C SER A 821 -19.40 -8.67 -62.51
N ALA A 822 -18.19 -9.21 -62.80
CA ALA A 822 -17.13 -9.96 -62.09
C ALA A 822 -16.08 -10.42 -63.16
N THR A 823 -14.82 -10.66 -62.78
CA THR A 823 -13.85 -11.43 -63.59
C THR A 823 -12.76 -12.05 -62.73
N VAL A 824 -12.13 -13.12 -63.23
CA VAL A 824 -11.10 -13.93 -62.56
C VAL A 824 -9.81 -13.86 -63.38
N ASP A 825 -8.64 -13.75 -62.73
CA ASP A 825 -7.47 -14.63 -62.98
C ASP A 825 -6.22 -14.24 -62.17
N ASN A 826 -5.41 -15.27 -61.86
CA ASN A 826 -4.03 -15.14 -61.41
C ASN A 826 -3.10 -15.37 -62.61
N PRO A 827 -1.88 -14.79 -62.61
CA PRO A 827 -0.75 -15.72 -62.67
C PRO A 827 0.45 -15.34 -61.77
N VAL A 828 1.18 -16.38 -61.40
CA VAL A 828 2.47 -16.36 -60.69
C VAL A 828 3.64 -16.24 -61.70
N VAL A 829 4.88 -15.99 -61.24
CA VAL A 829 6.16 -16.64 -61.68
C VAL A 829 7.41 -15.71 -61.75
N THR A 830 8.11 -15.57 -60.62
CA THR A 830 9.61 -15.49 -60.49
C THR A 830 10.36 -14.32 -61.20
N LYS A 831 11.70 -14.12 -61.15
CA LYS A 831 12.94 -14.87 -60.76
C LYS A 831 13.97 -13.80 -60.26
N ALA A 832 14.68 -13.93 -59.12
CA ALA A 832 15.80 -14.82 -58.75
C ALA A 832 17.22 -14.22 -59.03
N ILE A 833 18.30 -14.96 -58.67
CA ILE A 833 19.76 -14.67 -58.90
C ILE A 833 20.38 -13.71 -57.83
N VAL A 834 21.48 -14.01 -57.10
CA VAL A 834 22.40 -15.18 -56.99
C VAL A 834 23.06 -15.22 -55.58
N LYS A 835 23.19 -16.38 -54.88
CA LYS A 835 24.41 -17.21 -54.59
C LYS A 835 25.70 -16.45 -54.19
N GLN A 836 26.64 -16.92 -53.35
CA GLN A 836 26.87 -18.05 -52.41
C GLN A 836 28.03 -17.59 -51.47
N GLY A 837 28.20 -17.95 -50.19
CA GLY A 837 28.46 -19.28 -49.58
C GLY A 837 29.99 -19.60 -49.51
N PRO A 838 30.49 -20.62 -48.77
CA PRO A 838 29.99 -21.27 -47.54
C PRO A 838 31.10 -21.73 -46.51
N THR A 839 30.76 -21.96 -45.23
CA THR A 839 31.35 -23.00 -44.29
C THR A 839 30.83 -22.80 -42.85
N LYS A 840 30.70 -23.80 -41.97
CA LYS A 840 30.41 -25.26 -42.10
C LYS A 840 30.00 -25.76 -40.70
N LEU A 841 29.02 -26.67 -40.61
CA LEU A 841 28.68 -27.43 -39.39
C LEU A 841 28.83 -28.94 -39.67
N PRO A 842 29.21 -29.77 -38.68
CA PRO A 842 29.04 -31.22 -38.72
C PRO A 842 27.85 -31.69 -37.86
N VAL A 843 27.18 -32.75 -38.32
CA VAL A 843 26.22 -33.58 -37.58
C VAL A 843 26.54 -35.02 -37.96
N GLU A 844 26.49 -35.97 -37.00
CA GLU A 844 26.50 -37.40 -37.33
C GLU A 844 25.62 -38.20 -36.36
N LYS A 845 25.23 -39.42 -36.77
CA LYS A 845 24.28 -40.32 -36.08
C LYS A 845 24.79 -41.77 -36.13
N LYS A 846 24.57 -42.54 -35.06
CA LYS A 846 24.02 -43.92 -34.99
C LYS A 846 24.27 -44.53 -33.59
N GLU A 847 23.24 -44.97 -32.87
CA GLU A 847 22.56 -46.29 -32.92
C GLU A 847 23.35 -47.48 -32.34
N SER A 848 22.96 -47.92 -31.13
CA SER A 848 22.94 -49.34 -30.70
C SER A 848 22.00 -49.49 -29.50
N ALA A 849 21.50 -50.71 -29.22
CA ALA A 849 20.32 -50.94 -28.37
C ALA A 849 20.60 -51.54 -26.97
N GLU A 850 19.51 -51.61 -26.18
CA GLU A 850 19.24 -52.39 -24.95
C GLU A 850 19.59 -53.90 -25.03
N PRO A 851 19.64 -54.71 -23.92
CA PRO A 851 18.62 -54.72 -22.85
C PRO A 851 18.98 -55.10 -21.38
N GLU A 852 18.18 -54.54 -20.45
CA GLU A 852 17.41 -55.20 -19.37
C GLU A 852 17.89 -56.51 -18.66
N LYS A 853 18.04 -56.49 -17.30
CA LYS A 853 17.26 -57.30 -16.29
C LYS A 853 17.96 -57.54 -14.92
N SER A 854 17.20 -57.37 -13.82
CA SER A 854 17.19 -58.16 -12.55
C SER A 854 18.40 -58.16 -11.57
N ALA A 855 18.29 -58.44 -10.26
CA ALA A 855 17.17 -58.31 -9.29
C ALA A 855 17.60 -58.50 -7.80
N ALA A 856 16.85 -57.87 -6.89
CA ALA A 856 16.46 -58.25 -5.51
C ALA A 856 17.41 -58.97 -4.49
N LYS A 857 17.62 -58.31 -3.34
CA LYS A 857 17.37 -58.77 -1.93
C LYS A 857 17.75 -57.63 -0.95
N ALA A 858 17.03 -57.19 0.11
CA ALA A 858 15.92 -57.66 0.95
C ALA A 858 16.32 -58.14 2.37
N ALA A 859 15.51 -57.71 3.37
CA ALA A 859 15.35 -58.15 4.78
C ALA A 859 16.10 -57.42 5.93
N ASP A 860 15.29 -56.90 6.88
CA ASP A 860 15.39 -56.97 8.36
C ASP A 860 16.70 -56.61 9.10
N LYS A 861 16.70 -55.75 10.15
CA LYS A 861 15.86 -55.88 11.37
C LYS A 861 15.89 -54.66 12.32
N LYS A 862 14.83 -54.49 13.11
CA LYS A 862 14.82 -53.85 14.47
C LYS A 862 15.33 -54.89 15.51
N PRO A 863 15.79 -54.55 16.74
CA PRO A 863 14.90 -53.93 17.75
C PRO A 863 15.52 -53.12 18.92
N ALA A 864 14.60 -52.52 19.71
CA ALA A 864 14.60 -52.36 21.17
C ALA A 864 15.55 -51.39 21.92
N GLU A 865 15.00 -50.91 23.04
CA GLU A 865 15.62 -50.11 24.11
C GLU A 865 16.51 -50.96 25.03
N PRO A 866 17.14 -50.36 26.06
CA PRO A 866 16.56 -50.59 27.39
C PRO A 866 16.45 -49.35 28.30
N GLU A 867 15.37 -49.31 29.07
CA GLU A 867 15.17 -48.45 30.25
C GLU A 867 15.68 -49.18 31.53
N LYS A 868 16.35 -48.49 32.48
CA LYS A 868 16.01 -48.47 33.94
C LYS A 868 17.05 -47.89 34.94
N THR A 869 16.57 -46.91 35.71
CA THR A 869 16.72 -46.70 37.19
C THR A 869 18.08 -46.53 37.91
N ALA A 870 18.32 -45.28 38.34
CA ALA A 870 18.20 -44.79 39.74
C ALA A 870 19.41 -44.61 40.69
N ALA A 871 19.23 -43.59 41.56
CA ALA A 871 19.86 -43.34 42.89
C ALA A 871 21.35 -42.90 42.95
N LYS A 872 21.82 -42.09 43.93
CA LYS A 872 21.26 -40.96 44.71
C LYS A 872 22.40 -40.26 45.51
N THR A 873 22.10 -39.13 46.18
CA THR A 873 22.96 -38.32 47.10
C THR A 873 24.07 -37.46 46.43
N GLY A 874 24.44 -36.28 46.95
CA GLY A 874 23.76 -35.52 48.02
C GLY A 874 24.40 -34.18 48.47
N GLY A 875 23.77 -33.06 48.13
CA GLY A 875 23.58 -31.88 49.00
C GLY A 875 24.75 -30.91 49.31
N LYS A 876 24.54 -29.61 48.98
CA LYS A 876 24.51 -28.50 49.97
C LYS A 876 23.87 -27.22 49.41
N LYS A 877 23.47 -26.32 50.32
CA LYS A 877 22.89 -24.97 50.11
C LYS A 877 23.70 -23.99 50.98
N PRO A 878 23.79 -22.69 50.65
CA PRO A 878 22.75 -21.70 51.00
C PRO A 878 22.43 -20.77 49.80
N ALA A 879 21.62 -19.70 49.85
CA ALA A 879 20.40 -19.29 50.58
C ALA A 879 20.35 -17.74 50.60
N LYS A 880 19.21 -17.19 50.15
CA LYS A 880 18.76 -15.78 50.06
C LYS A 880 19.27 -14.76 51.10
N PRO A 881 19.19 -13.46 50.76
CA PRO A 881 18.18 -12.59 51.41
C PRO A 881 17.13 -12.00 50.43
N ALA A 882 16.24 -11.12 50.91
CA ALA A 882 15.12 -10.51 50.17
C ALA A 882 14.57 -9.23 50.86
N LYS A 883 13.58 -8.55 50.24
CA LYS A 883 12.82 -7.34 50.71
C LYS A 883 13.62 -6.02 50.71
N PRO A 884 13.00 -4.82 50.87
CA PRO A 884 11.58 -4.48 51.12
C PRO A 884 10.95 -3.51 50.08
N ALA A 885 9.88 -2.78 50.45
CA ALA A 885 9.14 -1.87 49.59
C ALA A 885 8.67 -0.58 50.32
N ALA A 886 8.28 0.43 49.52
CA ALA A 886 7.31 1.51 49.80
C ALA A 886 7.72 2.85 50.49
N LYS A 887 7.24 3.95 49.84
CA LYS A 887 6.79 5.28 50.36
C LYS A 887 7.79 6.43 50.72
N THR A 888 7.69 7.53 49.93
CA THR A 888 7.60 8.99 50.28
C THR A 888 8.57 9.60 51.32
N ALA A 889 9.17 10.81 51.17
CA ALA A 889 8.65 12.06 50.58
C ALA A 889 9.75 13.14 50.28
N ASP A 890 9.32 14.30 49.74
CA ASP A 890 9.93 15.65 49.74
C ASP A 890 11.34 15.95 49.17
N LYS A 891 11.39 16.68 48.04
CA LYS A 891 11.73 18.14 48.02
C LYS A 891 11.59 18.82 46.62
N LYS A 892 10.95 20.00 46.64
CA LYS A 892 11.23 21.30 45.97
C LYS A 892 12.32 21.39 44.86
N SER A 893 12.24 22.27 43.84
CA SER A 893 11.18 23.17 43.31
C SER A 893 11.72 24.04 42.16
N ALA A 894 10.99 24.25 41.04
CA ALA A 894 11.11 25.44 40.17
C ALA A 894 9.99 25.49 39.10
N GLU A 895 9.33 26.64 38.96
CA GLU A 895 8.57 27.04 37.75
C GLU A 895 9.38 28.06 36.94
N PRO A 896 9.20 28.15 35.62
CA PRO A 896 9.42 29.38 34.86
C PRO A 896 8.10 30.16 34.72
N THR A 897 8.01 31.32 35.36
CA THR A 897 6.81 32.18 35.34
C THR A 897 6.68 32.99 34.04
N LYS A 898 5.44 33.34 33.68
CA LYS A 898 5.15 34.37 32.67
C LYS A 898 5.58 35.75 33.17
N PRO A 899 6.13 36.63 32.32
CA PRO A 899 6.02 38.07 32.52
C PRO A 899 4.61 38.54 32.14
N ALA A 900 4.10 39.52 32.88
CA ALA A 900 2.88 40.26 32.54
C ALA A 900 3.20 41.77 32.48
N ALA A 901 2.48 42.50 31.63
CA ALA A 901 2.44 43.96 31.62
C ALA A 901 1.06 44.42 31.10
N ASP A 902 0.48 45.40 31.77
CA ASP A 902 -0.88 45.89 31.54
C ASP A 902 -1.00 46.89 30.37
N ILE A 903 -2.23 47.12 29.87
CA ILE A 903 -2.99 48.39 30.05
C ILE A 903 -4.21 48.48 29.09
N ALA A 904 -5.38 48.71 29.70
CA ALA A 904 -6.60 49.40 29.25
C ALA A 904 -7.16 49.33 27.80
N HIS A 905 -8.46 49.00 27.73
CA HIS A 905 -9.54 49.58 26.90
C HIS A 905 -9.24 50.27 25.54
N LEU A 906 -9.95 49.85 24.47
CA LEU A 906 -11.04 50.68 23.88
C LEU A 906 -11.93 49.91 22.86
N LYS A 907 -12.98 50.61 22.37
CA LYS A 907 -14.17 50.08 21.69
C LYS A 907 -14.05 49.96 20.16
N THR A 908 -14.26 48.76 19.64
CA THR A 908 -15.07 48.43 18.41
C THR A 908 -14.77 49.25 17.12
N PRO A 909 -15.58 49.24 16.02
CA PRO A 909 -15.09 48.53 14.82
C PRO A 909 -15.16 49.33 13.49
N ARG A 910 -14.40 48.93 12.45
CA ARG A 910 -14.87 49.04 11.04
C ARG A 910 -14.03 48.31 9.99
N LYS A 911 -14.77 47.87 8.96
CA LYS A 911 -14.36 47.51 7.59
C LYS A 911 -13.16 48.30 7.06
N ARG A 912 -12.32 47.63 6.26
CA ARG A 912 -12.44 47.80 4.81
C ARG A 912 -12.26 46.47 4.09
#